data_AF-A0A8J6NZZ9-F1
#
_entry.id   AF-A0A8J6NZZ9-F1
#
_cell.length_a   1.000
_cell.length_b   1.000
_cell.length_c   1.000
_cell.angle_alpha   90.00
_cell.angle_beta   90.00
_cell.angle_gamma   90.00
#
_symmetry.space_group_name_H-M   'P 1'
#
loop_
_entity.id
_entity.type
_entity.pdbx_description
1 polymer ?
#
loop_
_entity_poly.entity_id
_entity_poly.type
_entity_poly.pdbx_seq_one_letter_code
_entity_poly.pdbx_strand_id
1 'polypeptide(L)'
;MLRKSLDNLNTPEINFACEYSEMMKNKTIPLSEDLNTHDRAILDESLREYVRSLDYENFEFLISLRVAPEISDVKSLQNLIEDSLNSFIGSKDVQNILYSLLDEFNMNIDSETEDIEKLLTEVILTRKHSYWQRYIQDSKSPRQTQKAVFNLINIILAKRLQQIISDRINKEYCSNPQDLLQIMSFFNEERPLYVLIVDSLSGIILGDVFGIAEKGRACRTLINNYKIENTLLYILNNDKLDEHQKDNICAWLRAFQKVYRKFLSILYDRKEENAKVANKWFKTDEIAPIPDTQIPIWVSQFIRCFEDNNMDEALEKGRKLILSVDSEDILRLLHTIFQANSTFSSDRNFRKKIYAFLYAIIEDYRKLRSEEKSSMGTLKSKFSDVSQDRRESESTYSFVRGEKDFTPVLGEIIKHPFINTTEENLKKGNMLHLFNMWPIPETSQEVFNKVCELKEHIPPGKEFKIDHLLFRETLLAFLMRLDRIGIKIRRKKGLPLITNAVQLNAHHLIRPGTFIGSTGYWEEHTKQPPSVLCFVKPHTIFNCRSEPLIHLVFRLYTGTGELYKSPFKIDSTPRFGKIDEEPGLDSLRIRMGLFLLDIPPDILSHWKKIQQEQLKQWAPLIRRAILEANRSAIK
;
A
#
# COMPACT_ATOMS: atom_id res chain seq x y z
N MET A 1 28.82 44.86 -4.13
CA MET A 1 28.09 44.53 -2.89
C MET A 1 27.83 43.03 -2.69
N LEU A 2 27.67 42.19 -3.73
CA LEU A 2 27.37 40.75 -3.58
C LEU A 2 28.58 39.79 -3.38
N ARG A 3 29.83 40.27 -3.49
CA ARG A 3 31.00 39.47 -3.10
C ARG A 3 31.27 39.47 -1.58
N LYS A 4 30.89 40.55 -0.87
CA LYS A 4 31.05 40.65 0.60
C LYS A 4 30.01 39.84 1.40
N SER A 5 29.00 39.26 0.74
CA SER A 5 27.98 38.41 1.38
C SER A 5 28.24 36.90 1.22
N LEU A 6 29.26 36.50 0.45
CA LEU A 6 29.65 35.10 0.25
C LEU A 6 30.79 34.66 1.19
N ASP A 7 31.59 35.60 1.70
CA ASP A 7 32.68 35.31 2.64
C ASP A 7 32.21 35.02 4.08
N ASN A 8 30.90 35.20 4.38
CA ASN A 8 30.30 34.87 5.68
C ASN A 8 29.69 33.45 5.76
N LEU A 9 29.96 32.58 4.79
CA LEU A 9 29.52 31.17 4.81
C LEU A 9 30.54 30.20 5.42
N ASN A 10 31.60 30.70 6.09
CA ASN A 10 32.34 29.91 7.08
C ASN A 10 31.60 29.90 8.40
N THR A 11 30.43 29.25 8.44
CA THR A 11 29.76 28.93 9.70
C THR A 11 30.25 27.56 10.20
N PRO A 12 30.61 27.42 11.49
CA PRO A 12 31.03 26.14 12.09
C PRO A 12 30.07 24.97 11.82
N GLU A 13 28.81 25.28 11.50
CA GLU A 13 27.72 24.34 11.24
C GLU A 13 27.82 23.64 9.87
N ILE A 14 28.49 24.23 8.87
CA ILE A 14 28.74 23.57 7.56
C ILE A 14 29.92 22.59 7.67
N ASN A 15 30.94 22.94 8.45
CA ASN A 15 32.02 22.01 8.78
C ASN A 15 31.50 20.85 9.63
N PHE A 16 30.60 21.11 10.59
CA PHE A 16 29.95 20.05 11.37
C PHE A 16 29.13 19.10 10.50
N ALA A 17 28.37 19.58 9.50
CA ALA A 17 27.60 18.71 8.61
C ALA A 17 28.45 17.89 7.63
N CYS A 18 29.60 18.42 7.19
CA CYS A 18 30.56 17.71 6.36
C CYS A 18 31.38 16.69 7.19
N GLU A 19 31.86 17.08 8.37
CA GLU A 19 32.58 16.20 9.31
C GLU A 19 31.67 15.11 9.87
N TYR A 20 30.39 15.39 10.14
CA TYR A 20 29.41 14.37 10.54
C TYR A 20 29.08 13.40 9.40
N SER A 21 29.03 13.88 8.15
CA SER A 21 28.86 13.02 6.96
C SER A 21 30.11 12.19 6.63
N GLU A 22 31.31 12.65 6.96
CA GLU A 22 32.56 11.88 6.82
C GLU A 22 32.81 10.94 8.01
N MET A 23 32.45 11.35 9.23
CA MET A 23 32.44 10.47 10.42
C MET A 23 31.47 9.30 10.27
N MET A 24 30.31 9.50 9.63
CA MET A 24 29.34 8.45 9.34
C MET A 24 29.75 7.53 8.17
N LYS A 25 30.78 7.90 7.39
CA LYS A 25 31.25 7.11 6.23
C LYS A 25 32.50 6.27 6.52
N ASN A 26 33.29 6.60 7.55
CA ASN A 26 34.62 6.00 7.79
C ASN A 26 34.80 5.35 9.18
N LYS A 27 33.72 5.06 9.91
CA LYS A 27 33.82 4.28 11.16
C LYS A 27 33.62 2.78 10.90
N THR A 28 34.68 2.08 10.52
CA THR A 28 34.83 0.66 10.89
C THR A 28 35.18 0.63 12.38
N ILE A 29 34.15 0.56 13.23
CA ILE A 29 34.31 0.34 14.67
C ILE A 29 34.54 -1.17 14.86
N PRO A 30 35.53 -1.59 15.66
CA PRO A 30 35.66 -3.00 16.01
C PRO A 30 34.37 -3.45 16.72
N LEU A 31 33.77 -4.54 16.22
CA LEU A 31 32.66 -5.23 16.88
C LEU A 31 32.99 -5.39 18.36
N SER A 32 32.22 -4.74 19.24
CA SER A 32 32.36 -5.02 20.66
C SER A 32 31.86 -6.45 20.88
N GLU A 33 32.73 -7.33 21.38
CA GLU A 33 32.42 -8.76 21.50
C GLU A 33 31.30 -9.06 22.53
N ASP A 34 30.92 -8.08 23.35
CA ASP A 34 30.04 -8.29 24.51
C ASP A 34 28.83 -7.34 24.54
N LEU A 35 27.94 -7.49 23.55
CA LEU A 35 26.53 -7.19 23.76
C LEU A 35 25.95 -8.22 24.75
N ASN A 36 25.36 -7.73 25.85
CA ASN A 36 24.95 -8.50 27.02
C ASN A 36 24.10 -9.74 26.63
N THR A 37 24.48 -10.92 27.11
CA THR A 37 23.76 -12.19 26.85
C THR A 37 22.28 -12.13 27.29
N HIS A 38 21.96 -11.21 28.19
CA HIS A 38 20.63 -10.94 28.70
C HIS A 38 19.66 -10.38 27.65
N ASP A 39 20.00 -9.29 26.95
CA ASP A 39 19.12 -8.63 25.97
C ASP A 39 18.81 -9.55 24.78
N ARG A 40 19.79 -10.38 24.42
CA ARG A 40 19.66 -11.41 23.39
C ARG A 40 18.62 -12.46 23.75
N ALA A 41 18.64 -12.94 25.00
CA ALA A 41 17.69 -13.93 25.49
C ALA A 41 16.27 -13.36 25.57
N ILE A 42 16.15 -12.09 25.95
CA ILE A 42 14.86 -11.38 26.03
C ILE A 42 14.22 -11.21 24.66
N LEU A 43 14.99 -10.72 23.66
CA LEU A 43 14.48 -10.57 22.29
C LEU A 43 14.08 -11.92 21.69
N ASP A 44 14.89 -12.97 21.88
CA ASP A 44 14.57 -14.31 21.40
C ASP A 44 13.25 -14.82 21.98
N GLU A 45 13.09 -14.74 23.30
CA GLU A 45 11.86 -15.21 23.95
C GLU A 45 10.63 -14.43 23.49
N SER A 46 10.74 -13.11 23.31
CA SER A 46 9.66 -12.27 22.77
C SER A 46 9.26 -12.65 21.34
N LEU A 47 10.23 -12.97 20.47
CA LEU A 47 9.96 -13.43 19.11
C LEU A 47 9.34 -14.84 19.10
N ARG A 48 9.81 -15.73 19.98
CA ARG A 48 9.23 -17.07 20.13
C ARG A 48 7.80 -17.02 20.67
N GLU A 49 7.52 -16.18 21.66
CA GLU A 49 6.17 -15.98 22.16
C GLU A 49 5.23 -15.51 21.04
N TYR A 50 5.67 -14.57 20.21
CA TYR A 50 4.91 -14.16 19.02
C TYR A 50 4.65 -15.34 18.08
N VAL A 51 5.67 -16.12 17.73
CA VAL A 51 5.52 -17.29 16.83
C VAL A 51 4.56 -18.33 17.41
N ARG A 52 4.59 -18.56 18.73
CA ARG A 52 3.67 -19.45 19.43
C ARG A 52 2.24 -18.92 19.48
N SER A 53 2.04 -17.60 19.44
CA SER A 53 0.73 -16.96 19.44
C SER A 53 -0.03 -17.02 18.11
N LEU A 54 0.65 -17.40 17.02
CA LEU A 54 0.06 -17.44 15.68
C LEU A 54 -1.06 -18.48 15.57
N ASP A 55 -2.12 -18.14 14.83
CA ASP A 55 -3.30 -18.97 14.67
C ASP A 55 -3.11 -20.05 13.59
N TYR A 56 -2.39 -21.11 13.93
CA TYR A 56 -2.16 -22.21 13.00
C TYR A 56 -3.39 -23.08 12.75
N GLU A 57 -4.42 -23.03 13.60
CA GLU A 57 -5.61 -23.88 13.49
C GLU A 57 -6.41 -23.53 12.22
N ASN A 58 -6.62 -22.24 11.97
CA ASN A 58 -7.28 -21.76 10.74
C ASN A 58 -6.46 -22.05 9.47
N PHE A 59 -5.15 -22.29 9.59
CA PHE A 59 -4.26 -22.63 8.47
C PHE A 59 -4.32 -24.10 8.05
N GLU A 60 -4.76 -25.00 8.93
CA GLU A 60 -4.83 -26.43 8.65
C GLU A 60 -5.65 -26.72 7.37
N PHE A 61 -6.75 -26.00 7.18
CA PHE A 61 -7.57 -26.15 5.98
C PHE A 61 -6.81 -25.75 4.71
N LEU A 62 -6.10 -24.61 4.70
CA LEU A 62 -5.30 -24.22 3.54
C LEU A 62 -4.17 -25.20 3.22
N ILE A 63 -3.55 -25.77 4.25
CA ILE A 63 -2.53 -26.82 4.09
C ILE A 63 -3.16 -28.08 3.49
N SER A 64 -4.37 -28.47 3.94
CA SER A 64 -5.09 -29.61 3.38
C SER A 64 -5.39 -29.47 1.88
N LEU A 65 -5.54 -28.23 1.40
CA LEU A 65 -5.70 -27.90 -0.03
C LEU A 65 -4.39 -27.94 -0.83
N ARG A 66 -3.26 -28.24 -0.18
CA ARG A 66 -1.90 -28.24 -0.75
C ARG A 66 -1.52 -26.89 -1.37
N VAL A 67 -1.94 -25.80 -0.73
CA VAL A 67 -1.64 -24.42 -1.17
C VAL A 67 -0.14 -24.13 -1.22
N ALA A 68 0.62 -24.72 -0.29
CA ALA A 68 2.08 -24.66 -0.23
C ALA A 68 2.62 -26.10 -0.20
N PRO A 69 2.93 -26.73 -1.35
CA PRO A 69 3.31 -28.14 -1.41
C PRO A 69 4.59 -28.47 -0.62
N GLU A 70 5.41 -27.46 -0.33
CA GLU A 70 6.58 -27.54 0.55
C GLU A 70 6.24 -27.65 2.05
N ILE A 71 5.00 -27.38 2.45
CA ILE A 71 4.50 -27.46 3.83
C ILE A 71 3.46 -28.59 3.87
N SER A 72 3.83 -29.74 4.46
CA SER A 72 2.95 -30.91 4.53
C SER A 72 1.86 -30.81 5.61
N ASP A 73 2.16 -30.10 6.69
CA ASP A 73 1.33 -30.01 7.89
C ASP A 73 1.69 -28.75 8.71
N VAL A 74 0.86 -28.43 9.70
CA VAL A 74 1.06 -27.31 10.62
C VAL A 74 2.40 -27.40 11.34
N LYS A 75 2.82 -28.61 11.74
CA LYS A 75 4.08 -28.83 12.47
C LYS A 75 5.29 -28.45 11.61
N SER A 76 5.25 -28.75 10.32
CA SER A 76 6.31 -28.41 9.36
C SER A 76 6.39 -26.91 9.13
N LEU A 77 5.26 -26.21 9.13
CA LEU A 77 5.22 -24.74 9.10
C LEU A 77 5.82 -24.14 10.38
N GLN A 78 5.44 -24.66 11.54
CA GLN A 78 6.01 -24.25 12.83
C GLN A 78 7.52 -24.45 12.85
N ASN A 79 7.99 -25.64 12.46
CA ASN A 79 9.43 -25.93 12.35
C ASN A 79 10.14 -24.97 11.39
N LEU A 80 9.56 -24.62 10.24
CA LEU A 80 10.17 -23.67 9.30
C LEU A 80 10.40 -22.29 9.96
N ILE A 81 9.45 -21.83 10.77
CA ILE A 81 9.53 -20.54 11.45
C ILE A 81 10.50 -20.62 12.64
N GLU A 82 10.42 -21.69 13.44
CA GLU A 82 11.33 -21.96 14.56
C GLU A 82 12.78 -22.16 14.11
N ASP A 83 13.02 -22.87 13.01
CA ASP A 83 14.35 -23.05 12.41
C ASP A 83 14.94 -21.72 11.94
N SER A 84 14.10 -20.78 11.52
CA SER A 84 14.55 -19.43 11.15
C SER A 84 15.04 -18.65 12.38
N LEU A 85 14.36 -18.80 13.53
CA LEU A 85 14.81 -18.24 14.82
C LEU A 85 16.07 -18.97 15.33
N ASN A 86 16.11 -20.30 15.26
CA ASN A 86 17.27 -21.09 15.67
C ASN A 86 18.50 -20.78 14.80
N SER A 87 18.30 -20.49 13.51
CA SER A 87 19.38 -20.05 12.61
C SER A 87 19.93 -18.68 13.01
N PHE A 88 19.09 -17.77 13.51
CA PHE A 88 19.54 -16.50 14.09
C PHE A 88 20.39 -16.73 15.35
N ILE A 89 20.06 -17.71 16.18
CA ILE A 89 20.82 -18.04 17.40
C ILE A 89 22.12 -18.81 17.10
N GLY A 90 22.11 -19.66 16.07
CA GLY A 90 23.25 -20.51 15.72
C GLY A 90 24.25 -19.87 14.76
N SER A 91 23.84 -18.89 13.96
CA SER A 91 24.69 -18.30 12.92
C SER A 91 25.32 -16.99 13.37
N LYS A 92 26.63 -17.03 13.66
CA LYS A 92 27.44 -15.82 13.93
C LYS A 92 27.32 -14.79 12.80
N ASP A 93 27.19 -15.23 11.54
CA ASP A 93 27.05 -14.32 10.40
C ASP A 93 25.72 -13.56 10.46
N VAL A 94 24.60 -14.24 10.72
CA VAL A 94 23.27 -13.61 10.83
C VAL A 94 23.23 -12.67 12.05
N GLN A 95 23.84 -13.09 13.16
CA GLN A 95 23.97 -12.27 14.37
C GLN A 95 24.76 -11.00 14.10
N ASN A 96 25.95 -11.12 13.51
CA ASN A 96 26.79 -9.97 13.21
C ASN A 96 26.08 -8.97 12.29
N ILE A 97 25.29 -9.44 11.32
CA ILE A 97 24.50 -8.57 10.43
C ILE A 97 23.47 -7.76 11.21
N LEU A 98 22.79 -8.36 12.18
CA LEU A 98 21.71 -7.70 12.92
C LEU A 98 22.19 -6.92 14.13
N TYR A 99 23.30 -7.31 14.75
CA TYR A 99 23.88 -6.61 15.91
C TYR A 99 24.83 -5.48 15.51
N SER A 100 25.54 -5.58 14.37
CA SER A 100 26.30 -4.43 13.83
C SER A 100 25.40 -3.22 13.53
N LEU A 101 24.10 -3.45 13.34
CA LEU A 101 23.08 -2.42 13.21
C LEU A 101 22.76 -1.69 14.52
N LEU A 102 22.86 -2.36 15.67
CA LEU A 102 22.65 -1.72 16.97
C LEU A 102 23.89 -0.88 17.35
N ASP A 103 25.08 -1.38 17.04
CA ASP A 103 26.36 -0.71 17.26
C ASP A 103 26.50 0.59 16.44
N GLU A 104 25.97 0.63 15.20
CA GLU A 104 25.94 1.86 14.36
C GLU A 104 25.19 3.03 15.04
N PHE A 105 24.29 2.76 16.00
CA PHE A 105 23.53 3.78 16.72
C PHE A 105 24.10 4.11 18.12
N ASN A 106 25.25 3.53 18.49
CA ASN A 106 26.09 3.96 19.61
C ASN A 106 25.34 4.00 20.97
N MET A 107 24.64 2.90 21.30
CA MET A 107 23.75 2.84 22.48
C MET A 107 24.34 2.05 23.67
N ASN A 108 24.17 2.61 24.88
CA ASN A 108 24.23 1.85 26.14
C ASN A 108 22.90 1.09 26.29
N ILE A 109 22.90 -0.23 26.19
CA ILE A 109 21.67 -1.03 26.28
C ILE A 109 21.46 -1.44 27.74
N ASP A 110 20.62 -0.66 28.42
CA ASP A 110 19.84 -1.00 29.62
C ASP A 110 18.34 -0.88 29.26
N SER A 111 17.92 -1.38 28.08
CA SER A 111 16.62 -1.02 27.47
C SER A 111 15.60 -2.16 27.58
N GLU A 112 14.32 -1.83 27.76
CA GLU A 112 13.22 -2.81 27.73
C GLU A 112 13.07 -3.44 26.33
N THR A 113 12.54 -4.67 26.25
CA THR A 113 12.38 -5.45 24.99
C THR A 113 11.76 -4.64 23.85
N GLU A 114 10.79 -3.79 24.18
CA GLU A 114 10.05 -2.98 23.22
C GLU A 114 10.93 -1.95 22.52
N ASP A 115 11.92 -1.38 23.21
CA ASP A 115 12.87 -0.42 22.65
C ASP A 115 13.78 -1.08 21.61
N ILE A 116 14.24 -2.31 21.90
CA ILE A 116 15.08 -3.09 20.98
C ILE A 116 14.29 -3.44 19.70
N GLU A 117 13.06 -3.91 19.83
CA GLU A 117 12.20 -4.26 18.70
C GLU A 117 11.85 -3.05 17.82
N LYS A 118 11.57 -1.91 18.45
CA LYS A 118 11.31 -0.65 17.75
C LYS A 118 12.53 -0.19 16.97
N LEU A 119 13.71 -0.22 17.58
CA LEU A 119 14.95 0.19 16.91
C LEU A 119 15.28 -0.73 15.72
N LEU A 120 15.17 -2.05 15.90
CA LEU A 120 15.35 -3.01 14.82
C LEU A 120 14.37 -2.74 13.67
N THR A 121 13.13 -2.42 13.98
CA THR A 121 12.13 -2.03 12.97
C THR A 121 12.58 -0.78 12.21
N GLU A 122 12.97 0.29 12.91
CA GLU A 122 13.42 1.53 12.27
C GLU A 122 14.63 1.30 11.35
N VAL A 123 15.58 0.48 11.79
CA VAL A 123 16.72 0.09 10.96
C VAL A 123 16.26 -0.69 9.74
N ILE A 124 15.42 -1.72 9.92
CA ILE A 124 14.94 -2.53 8.81
C ILE A 124 14.26 -1.67 7.74
N LEU A 125 13.40 -0.74 8.16
CA LEU A 125 12.62 0.10 7.25
C LEU A 125 13.45 1.20 6.57
N THR A 126 14.59 1.59 7.14
CA THR A 126 15.47 2.64 6.56
C THR A 126 16.53 2.08 5.60
N ARG A 127 16.79 0.78 5.61
CA ARG A 127 17.79 0.12 4.75
C ARG A 127 17.15 -0.48 3.49
N LYS A 128 17.83 -0.34 2.34
CA LYS A 128 17.40 -0.95 1.06
C LYS A 128 17.69 -2.45 1.04
N HIS A 129 16.98 -3.21 0.20
CA HIS A 129 17.27 -4.62 -0.04
C HIS A 129 18.74 -4.91 -0.39
N SER A 130 19.37 -4.03 -1.16
CA SER A 130 20.78 -4.13 -1.53
C SER A 130 21.74 -4.05 -0.34
N TYR A 131 21.33 -3.39 0.76
CA TYR A 131 22.12 -3.34 1.99
C TYR A 131 22.28 -4.75 2.57
N TRP A 132 21.17 -5.49 2.69
CA TRP A 132 21.17 -6.86 3.22
C TRP A 132 21.95 -7.83 2.34
N GLN A 133 21.85 -7.66 1.01
CA GLN A 133 22.54 -8.53 0.05
C GLN A 133 24.06 -8.48 0.18
N ARG A 134 24.64 -7.31 0.54
CA ARG A 134 26.08 -7.17 0.75
C ARG A 134 26.59 -8.12 1.83
N TYR A 135 25.93 -8.16 2.97
CA TYR A 135 26.36 -9.01 4.08
C TYR A 135 26.06 -10.49 3.86
N ILE A 136 24.99 -10.80 3.11
CA ILE A 136 24.66 -12.18 2.73
C ILE A 136 25.76 -12.78 1.82
N GLN A 137 26.39 -11.97 0.96
CA GLN A 137 27.46 -12.42 0.06
C GLN A 137 28.73 -12.83 0.81
N ASP A 138 28.99 -12.22 1.97
CA ASP A 138 30.17 -12.48 2.79
C ASP A 138 30.01 -13.71 3.72
N SER A 139 28.82 -14.32 3.76
CA SER A 139 28.53 -15.50 4.58
C SER A 139 29.12 -16.79 3.99
N LYS A 140 29.48 -17.73 4.86
CA LYS A 140 29.91 -19.09 4.47
C LYS A 140 28.82 -19.89 3.75
N SER A 141 27.55 -19.54 3.93
CA SER A 141 26.39 -20.21 3.33
C SER A 141 25.36 -19.19 2.78
N PRO A 142 25.67 -18.47 1.69
CA PRO A 142 24.89 -17.31 1.27
C PRO A 142 23.39 -17.59 1.07
N ARG A 143 23.02 -18.72 0.46
CA ARG A 143 21.60 -19.07 0.25
C ARG A 143 20.84 -19.36 1.54
N GLN A 144 21.46 -20.08 2.47
CA GLN A 144 20.81 -20.40 3.76
C GLN A 144 20.73 -19.17 4.64
N THR A 145 21.81 -18.38 4.67
CA THR A 145 21.88 -17.09 5.40
C THR A 145 20.86 -16.09 4.85
N GLN A 146 20.73 -15.99 3.52
CA GLN A 146 19.70 -15.16 2.88
C GLN A 146 18.30 -15.52 3.37
N LYS A 147 17.95 -16.80 3.32
CA LYS A 147 16.63 -17.28 3.74
C LYS A 147 16.37 -17.00 5.22
N ALA A 148 17.37 -17.26 6.08
CA ALA A 148 17.27 -17.02 7.52
C ALA A 148 17.09 -15.52 7.85
N VAL A 149 17.91 -14.65 7.26
CA VAL A 149 17.84 -13.19 7.46
C VAL A 149 16.47 -12.64 7.04
N PHE A 150 16.00 -12.98 5.84
CA PHE A 150 14.71 -12.46 5.36
C PHE A 150 13.51 -13.03 6.13
N ASN A 151 13.55 -14.29 6.54
CA ASN A 151 12.51 -14.86 7.40
C ASN A 151 12.46 -14.15 8.76
N LEU A 152 13.60 -13.89 9.37
CA LEU A 152 13.65 -13.17 10.64
C LEU A 152 13.16 -11.72 10.50
N ILE A 153 13.57 -11.01 9.45
CA ILE A 153 13.05 -9.67 9.13
C ILE A 153 11.51 -9.72 9.02
N ASN A 154 10.97 -10.71 8.31
CA ASN A 154 9.52 -10.87 8.20
C ASN A 154 8.85 -11.11 9.55
N ILE A 155 9.45 -11.90 10.45
CA ILE A 155 8.92 -12.14 11.80
C ILE A 155 8.92 -10.85 12.62
N ILE A 156 10.04 -10.12 12.66
CA ILE A 156 10.18 -8.85 13.40
C ILE A 156 9.13 -7.84 12.92
N LEU A 157 9.05 -7.62 11.60
CA LEU A 157 8.11 -6.67 11.02
C LEU A 157 6.66 -7.11 11.22
N ALA A 158 6.36 -8.41 11.21
CA ALA A 158 5.01 -8.91 11.41
C ALA A 158 4.56 -8.79 12.88
N LYS A 159 5.45 -9.07 13.84
CA LYS A 159 5.20 -8.82 15.26
C LYS A 159 4.96 -7.33 15.50
N ARG A 160 5.81 -6.47 14.94
CA ARG A 160 5.64 -5.02 15.06
C ARG A 160 4.34 -4.54 14.42
N LEU A 161 3.95 -5.09 13.28
CA LEU A 161 2.66 -4.82 12.66
C LEU A 161 1.50 -5.16 13.61
N GLN A 162 1.54 -6.34 14.24
CA GLN A 162 0.51 -6.77 15.19
C GLN A 162 0.42 -5.85 16.41
N GLN A 163 1.57 -5.45 16.99
CA GLN A 163 1.63 -4.48 18.08
C GLN A 163 0.96 -3.16 17.67
N ILE A 164 1.40 -2.54 16.56
CA ILE A 164 0.84 -1.27 16.07
C ILE A 164 -0.69 -1.35 15.89
N ILE A 165 -1.19 -2.47 15.38
CA ILE A 165 -2.62 -2.68 15.20
C ILE A 165 -3.33 -2.76 16.55
N SER A 166 -2.79 -3.54 17.48
CA SER A 166 -3.35 -3.73 18.82
C SER A 166 -3.39 -2.41 19.57
N ASP A 167 -2.29 -1.66 19.61
CA ASP A 167 -2.21 -0.34 20.26
C ASP A 167 -3.30 0.61 19.71
N ARG A 168 -3.47 0.63 18.39
CA ARG A 168 -4.44 1.53 17.74
C ARG A 168 -5.88 1.14 18.00
N ILE A 169 -6.17 -0.16 18.07
CA ILE A 169 -7.52 -0.67 18.36
C ILE A 169 -7.85 -0.43 19.84
N ASN A 170 -6.90 -0.68 20.74
CA ASN A 170 -7.04 -0.50 22.18
C ASN A 170 -6.94 0.96 22.62
N LYS A 171 -6.61 1.87 21.69
CA LYS A 171 -6.36 3.30 21.92
C LYS A 171 -5.15 3.60 22.80
N GLU A 172 -4.27 2.62 23.00
CA GLU A 172 -3.02 2.75 23.73
C GLU A 172 -1.93 3.41 22.84
N TYR A 173 -2.29 4.42 22.03
CA TYR A 173 -1.55 4.91 20.85
C TYR A 173 -0.09 5.31 21.12
N CYS A 174 0.82 4.33 21.12
CA CYS A 174 2.26 4.51 21.34
C CYS A 174 3.10 4.41 20.04
N SER A 175 2.48 4.03 18.91
CA SER A 175 3.19 3.73 17.67
C SER A 175 3.06 4.78 16.57
N ASN A 176 4.19 5.11 15.94
CA ASN A 176 4.29 6.04 14.83
C ASN A 176 3.46 5.56 13.63
N PRO A 177 2.51 6.36 13.10
CA PRO A 177 1.71 5.96 11.95
C PRO A 177 2.48 5.66 10.67
N GLN A 178 3.70 6.18 10.58
CA GLN A 178 4.57 5.91 9.46
C GLN A 178 5.13 4.48 9.46
N ASP A 179 5.36 3.88 10.63
CA ASP A 179 5.89 2.51 10.73
C ASP A 179 4.93 1.53 10.07
N LEU A 180 3.63 1.68 10.34
CA LEU A 180 2.57 0.90 9.70
C LEU A 180 2.64 0.99 8.17
N LEU A 181 2.72 2.21 7.64
CA LEU A 181 2.75 2.45 6.19
C LEU A 181 4.01 1.88 5.53
N GLN A 182 5.15 1.98 6.22
CA GLN A 182 6.44 1.48 5.75
C GLN A 182 6.52 -0.04 5.80
N ILE A 183 6.03 -0.66 6.88
CA ILE A 183 5.91 -2.13 7.01
C ILE A 183 5.02 -2.68 5.90
N MET A 184 3.85 -2.08 5.66
CA MET A 184 2.96 -2.54 4.58
C MET A 184 3.59 -2.39 3.19
N SER A 185 4.35 -1.32 2.95
CA SER A 185 5.07 -1.19 1.68
C SER A 185 6.19 -2.23 1.57
N PHE A 186 6.91 -2.53 2.66
CA PHE A 186 7.86 -3.65 2.70
C PHE A 186 7.23 -4.99 2.35
N PHE A 187 6.08 -5.31 2.93
CA PHE A 187 5.33 -6.51 2.56
C PHE A 187 4.71 -6.48 1.16
N ASN A 188 4.69 -5.34 0.46
CA ASN A 188 4.29 -5.30 -0.95
C ASN A 188 5.47 -5.56 -1.90
N GLU A 189 6.69 -5.29 -1.45
CA GLU A 189 7.91 -5.54 -2.21
C GLU A 189 8.37 -6.99 -2.04
N GLU A 190 8.30 -7.48 -0.81
CA GLU A 190 8.61 -8.85 -0.47
C GLU A 190 7.36 -9.70 -0.31
N ARG A 191 7.51 -11.02 -0.48
CA ARG A 191 6.43 -11.99 -0.21
C ARG A 191 6.67 -12.62 1.17
N PRO A 192 6.11 -12.05 2.26
CA PRO A 192 6.26 -12.65 3.58
C PRO A 192 5.51 -14.00 3.67
N LEU A 193 5.75 -14.76 4.73
CA LEU A 193 4.96 -15.95 5.01
C LEU A 193 3.52 -15.54 5.33
N TYR A 194 2.55 -16.18 4.67
CA TYR A 194 1.14 -15.79 4.74
C TYR A 194 0.59 -15.80 6.18
N VAL A 195 0.98 -16.80 6.97
CA VAL A 195 0.59 -16.97 8.39
C VAL A 195 1.06 -15.85 9.30
N LEU A 196 2.15 -15.17 8.96
CA LEU A 196 2.68 -14.09 9.80
C LEU A 196 1.82 -12.82 9.72
N ILE A 197 1.07 -12.62 8.63
CA ILE A 197 0.51 -11.30 8.34
C ILE A 197 -0.99 -11.29 8.08
N VAL A 198 -1.63 -12.43 7.76
CA VAL A 198 -3.03 -12.43 7.31
C VAL A 198 -3.98 -11.86 8.36
N ASP A 199 -3.82 -12.22 9.63
CA ASP A 199 -4.72 -11.77 10.70
C ASP A 199 -4.53 -10.28 10.96
N SER A 200 -3.27 -9.82 11.02
CA SER A 200 -2.92 -8.41 11.12
C SER A 200 -3.51 -7.58 9.98
N LEU A 201 -3.36 -8.03 8.72
CA LEU A 201 -3.93 -7.34 7.57
C LEU A 201 -5.47 -7.33 7.59
N SER A 202 -6.09 -8.42 8.06
CA SER A 202 -7.54 -8.50 8.25
C SER A 202 -8.02 -7.54 9.34
N GLY A 203 -7.26 -7.41 10.43
CA GLY A 203 -7.49 -6.44 11.50
C GLY A 203 -7.44 -4.99 11.00
N ILE A 204 -6.51 -4.66 10.10
CA ILE A 204 -6.47 -3.34 9.45
C ILE A 204 -7.72 -3.09 8.60
N ILE A 205 -8.13 -4.08 7.80
CA ILE A 205 -9.31 -3.97 6.92
C ILE A 205 -10.58 -3.77 7.75
N LEU A 206 -10.72 -4.50 8.85
CA LEU A 206 -11.87 -4.39 9.77
C LEU A 206 -11.84 -3.08 10.57
N GLY A 207 -10.72 -2.73 11.19
CA GLY A 207 -10.66 -1.67 12.19
C GLY A 207 -11.07 -0.29 11.66
N ASP A 208 -11.98 0.38 12.35
CA ASP A 208 -12.47 1.71 11.97
C ASP A 208 -11.44 2.81 12.19
N VAL A 209 -10.49 2.58 13.10
CA VAL A 209 -9.34 3.47 13.35
C VAL A 209 -8.44 3.61 12.12
N PHE A 210 -8.52 2.69 11.16
CA PHE A 210 -7.71 2.72 9.94
C PHE A 210 -8.40 3.47 8.80
N GLY A 211 -7.62 4.30 8.12
CA GLY A 211 -8.04 5.06 6.96
C GLY A 211 -8.13 4.23 5.68
N ILE A 212 -8.81 4.77 4.67
CA ILE A 212 -9.00 4.13 3.35
C ILE A 212 -7.66 3.72 2.72
N ALA A 213 -6.62 4.55 2.88
CA ALA A 213 -5.29 4.26 2.34
C ALA A 213 -4.61 3.05 3.01
N GLU A 214 -4.79 2.89 4.33
CA GLU A 214 -4.21 1.77 5.09
C GLU A 214 -4.94 0.47 4.74
N LYS A 215 -6.28 0.50 4.74
CA LYS A 215 -7.12 -0.62 4.29
C LYS A 215 -6.78 -1.05 2.87
N GLY A 216 -6.64 -0.08 1.96
CA GLY A 216 -6.25 -0.35 0.58
C GLY A 216 -4.84 -0.94 0.42
N ARG A 217 -3.88 -0.53 1.24
CA ARG A 217 -2.53 -1.15 1.26
C ARG A 217 -2.59 -2.58 1.78
N ALA A 218 -3.35 -2.85 2.83
CA ALA A 218 -3.54 -4.20 3.35
C ALA A 218 -4.17 -5.13 2.28
N CYS A 219 -5.24 -4.68 1.61
CA CYS A 219 -5.83 -5.45 0.50
C CYS A 219 -4.84 -5.71 -0.63
N ARG A 220 -4.04 -4.71 -1.01
CA ARG A 220 -3.01 -4.86 -2.04
C ARG A 220 -1.94 -5.86 -1.64
N THR A 221 -1.45 -5.83 -0.40
CA THR A 221 -0.48 -6.79 0.10
C THR A 221 -1.00 -8.22 -0.06
N LEU A 222 -2.28 -8.45 0.25
CA LEU A 222 -2.91 -9.77 0.08
C LEU A 222 -3.02 -10.17 -1.39
N ILE A 223 -3.55 -9.29 -2.24
CA ILE A 223 -3.83 -9.58 -3.67
C ILE A 223 -2.54 -9.72 -4.49
N ASN A 224 -1.53 -8.91 -4.22
CA ASN A 224 -0.28 -8.88 -4.99
C ASN A 224 0.62 -10.08 -4.68
N ASN A 225 0.58 -10.58 -3.45
CA ASN A 225 1.51 -11.62 -2.98
C ASN A 225 0.91 -13.01 -2.88
N TYR A 226 -0.43 -13.14 -2.80
CA TYR A 226 -1.09 -14.42 -2.60
C TYR A 226 -2.22 -14.63 -3.59
N LYS A 227 -2.55 -15.90 -3.82
CA LYS A 227 -3.76 -16.26 -4.55
C LYS A 227 -4.93 -15.83 -3.68
N ILE A 228 -5.72 -14.88 -4.18
CA ILE A 228 -6.86 -14.31 -3.47
C ILE A 228 -7.88 -15.36 -2.99
N GLU A 229 -8.01 -16.48 -3.70
CA GLU A 229 -8.85 -17.61 -3.30
C GLU A 229 -8.39 -18.21 -1.97
N ASN A 230 -7.08 -18.27 -1.71
CA ASN A 230 -6.56 -18.75 -0.44
C ASN A 230 -7.00 -17.82 0.69
N THR A 231 -6.96 -16.51 0.45
CA THR A 231 -7.41 -15.51 1.42
C THR A 231 -8.90 -15.58 1.65
N LEU A 232 -9.71 -15.76 0.62
CA LEU A 232 -11.15 -15.94 0.79
C LEU A 232 -11.47 -17.23 1.54
N LEU A 233 -10.84 -18.35 1.18
CA LEU A 233 -11.03 -19.61 1.88
C LEU A 233 -10.62 -19.52 3.35
N TYR A 234 -9.53 -18.83 3.67
CA TYR A 234 -9.12 -18.54 5.03
C TYR A 234 -10.20 -17.75 5.78
N ILE A 235 -10.58 -16.58 5.26
CA ILE A 235 -11.55 -15.68 5.91
C ILE A 235 -12.92 -16.33 6.09
N LEU A 236 -13.43 -17.00 5.06
CA LEU A 236 -14.77 -17.60 5.09
C LEU A 236 -14.86 -18.80 6.05
N ASN A 237 -13.75 -19.53 6.26
CA ASN A 237 -13.67 -20.66 7.18
C ASN A 237 -13.12 -20.29 8.57
N ASN A 238 -12.80 -19.01 8.81
CA ASN A 238 -12.31 -18.55 10.10
C ASN A 238 -13.47 -18.43 11.09
N ASP A 239 -13.45 -19.26 12.14
CA ASP A 239 -14.51 -19.33 13.14
C ASP A 239 -14.42 -18.18 14.19
N LYS A 240 -13.30 -17.44 14.21
CA LYS A 240 -13.12 -16.27 15.09
C LYS A 240 -13.75 -15.00 14.51
N LEU A 241 -14.11 -15.02 13.23
CA LEU A 241 -14.78 -13.91 12.56
C LEU A 241 -16.28 -14.17 12.51
N ASP A 242 -17.08 -13.17 12.88
CA ASP A 242 -18.51 -13.22 12.62
C ASP A 242 -18.81 -12.98 11.12
N GLU A 243 -20.04 -13.27 10.70
CA GLU A 243 -20.43 -13.17 9.29
C GLU A 243 -20.39 -11.73 8.75
N HIS A 244 -20.70 -10.73 9.58
CA HIS A 244 -20.62 -9.32 9.20
C HIS A 244 -19.15 -8.89 8.98
N GLN A 245 -18.23 -9.35 9.83
CA GLN A 245 -16.80 -9.14 9.66
C GLN A 245 -16.29 -9.81 8.38
N LYS A 246 -16.69 -11.06 8.11
CA LYS A 246 -16.34 -11.77 6.87
C LYS A 246 -16.82 -11.02 5.63
N ASP A 247 -18.07 -10.57 5.63
CA ASP A 247 -18.67 -9.80 4.54
C ASP A 247 -17.92 -8.48 4.30
N ASN A 248 -17.58 -7.77 5.37
CA ASN A 248 -16.82 -6.52 5.28
C ASN A 248 -15.42 -6.74 4.68
N ILE A 249 -14.68 -7.74 5.16
CA ILE A 249 -13.36 -8.08 4.58
C ILE A 249 -13.52 -8.46 3.11
N CYS A 250 -14.51 -9.30 2.79
CA CYS A 250 -14.79 -9.74 1.42
C CYS A 250 -15.15 -8.58 0.50
N ALA A 251 -15.89 -7.57 0.97
CA ALA A 251 -16.24 -6.38 0.21
C ALA A 251 -15.00 -5.54 -0.13
N TRP A 252 -14.14 -5.28 0.86
CA TRP A 252 -12.86 -4.59 0.65
C TRP A 252 -11.95 -5.34 -0.33
N LEU A 253 -11.76 -6.64 -0.12
CA LEU A 253 -10.97 -7.47 -1.03
C LEU A 253 -11.55 -7.46 -2.45
N ARG A 254 -12.88 -7.58 -2.61
CA ARG A 254 -13.56 -7.53 -3.90
C ARG A 254 -13.31 -6.19 -4.62
N ALA A 255 -13.38 -5.08 -3.90
CA ALA A 255 -13.16 -3.75 -4.46
C ALA A 255 -11.78 -3.63 -5.11
N PHE A 256 -10.72 -3.98 -4.38
CA PHE A 256 -9.35 -3.92 -4.90
C PHE A 256 -9.04 -5.00 -5.94
N GLN A 257 -9.64 -6.19 -5.79
CA GLN A 257 -9.47 -7.29 -6.73
C GLN A 257 -10.05 -6.98 -8.11
N LYS A 258 -11.22 -6.33 -8.17
CA LYS A 258 -11.83 -5.95 -9.46
C LYS A 258 -10.97 -4.93 -10.20
N VAL A 259 -10.33 -4.01 -9.46
CA VAL A 259 -9.32 -3.10 -10.03
C VAL A 259 -8.06 -3.87 -10.45
N TYR A 260 -7.54 -4.79 -9.62
CA TYR A 260 -6.39 -5.65 -9.96
C TYR A 260 -6.59 -6.38 -11.30
N ARG A 261 -7.78 -6.91 -11.51
CA ARG A 261 -8.12 -7.61 -12.76
C ARG A 261 -8.24 -6.71 -13.96
N LYS A 262 -8.60 -5.45 -13.76
CA LYS A 262 -8.53 -4.48 -14.84
C LYS A 262 -7.07 -4.27 -15.27
N PHE A 263 -6.11 -4.23 -14.35
CA PHE A 263 -4.69 -4.23 -14.71
C PHE A 263 -4.29 -5.48 -15.48
N LEU A 264 -4.72 -6.67 -15.04
CA LEU A 264 -4.45 -7.93 -15.75
C LEU A 264 -5.02 -7.92 -17.18
N SER A 265 -6.25 -7.43 -17.37
CA SER A 265 -6.90 -7.35 -18.68
C SER A 265 -6.21 -6.41 -19.68
N ILE A 266 -5.35 -5.50 -19.20
CA ILE A 266 -4.51 -4.66 -20.06
C ILE A 266 -3.30 -5.47 -20.59
N LEU A 267 -2.83 -6.44 -19.81
CA LEU A 267 -1.64 -7.22 -20.12
C LEU A 267 -1.93 -8.41 -21.03
N TYR A 268 -3.07 -9.08 -20.88
CA TYR A 268 -3.44 -10.25 -21.69
C TYR A 268 -4.94 -10.30 -21.99
N ASP A 269 -5.32 -11.09 -23.00
CA ASP A 269 -6.73 -11.35 -23.33
C ASP A 269 -7.24 -12.63 -22.65
N ARG A 270 -8.13 -12.44 -21.67
CA ARG A 270 -8.76 -13.55 -20.95
C ARG A 270 -9.64 -14.42 -21.85
N LYS A 271 -10.23 -13.87 -22.92
CA LYS A 271 -11.09 -14.66 -23.81
C LYS A 271 -10.30 -15.71 -24.55
N GLU A 272 -9.11 -15.35 -25.04
CA GLU A 272 -8.23 -16.28 -25.74
C GLU A 272 -7.75 -17.41 -24.81
N GLU A 273 -7.35 -17.09 -23.59
CA GLU A 273 -6.99 -18.12 -22.61
C GLU A 273 -8.18 -19.00 -22.21
N ASN A 274 -9.37 -18.42 -22.07
CA ASN A 274 -10.58 -19.19 -21.79
C ASN A 274 -10.92 -20.16 -22.92
N ALA A 275 -10.72 -19.79 -24.18
CA ALA A 275 -10.91 -20.69 -25.32
C ALA A 275 -9.92 -21.88 -25.29
N LYS A 276 -8.64 -21.61 -24.98
CA LYS A 276 -7.61 -22.65 -24.79
C LYS A 276 -8.02 -23.65 -23.70
N VAL A 277 -8.55 -23.14 -22.58
CA VAL A 277 -9.05 -24.00 -21.49
C VAL A 277 -10.30 -24.76 -21.91
N ALA A 278 -11.27 -24.11 -22.55
CA ALA A 278 -12.51 -24.73 -23.02
C ALA A 278 -12.21 -25.91 -23.95
N ASN A 279 -11.25 -25.76 -24.88
CA ASN A 279 -10.86 -26.83 -25.78
C ASN A 279 -10.26 -28.01 -25.00
N LYS A 280 -9.40 -27.73 -24.01
CA LYS A 280 -8.82 -28.79 -23.18
C LYS A 280 -9.87 -29.54 -22.35
N TRP A 281 -10.79 -28.83 -21.71
CA TRP A 281 -11.77 -29.40 -20.79
C TRP A 281 -13.01 -30.01 -21.47
N PHE A 282 -13.45 -29.43 -22.59
CA PHE A 282 -14.75 -29.73 -23.21
C PHE A 282 -14.65 -30.04 -24.71
N LYS A 283 -13.45 -29.98 -25.31
CA LYS A 283 -13.23 -30.21 -26.75
C LYS A 283 -14.01 -29.24 -27.65
N THR A 284 -14.26 -28.04 -27.15
CA THR A 284 -14.88 -26.92 -27.87
C THR A 284 -14.08 -25.65 -27.65
N ASP A 285 -14.00 -24.80 -28.66
CA ASP A 285 -13.32 -23.50 -28.55
C ASP A 285 -14.20 -22.43 -27.89
N GLU A 286 -15.51 -22.68 -27.79
CA GLU A 286 -16.46 -21.75 -27.17
C GLU A 286 -17.41 -22.44 -26.20
N ILE A 287 -17.62 -21.81 -25.05
CA ILE A 287 -18.66 -22.15 -24.09
C ILE A 287 -19.44 -20.87 -23.81
N ALA A 288 -20.75 -20.92 -24.05
CA ALA A 288 -21.63 -19.81 -23.74
C ALA A 288 -21.51 -19.44 -22.26
N PRO A 289 -21.20 -18.17 -21.93
CA PRO A 289 -21.09 -17.73 -20.55
C PRO A 289 -22.44 -17.86 -19.86
N ILE A 290 -22.42 -18.29 -18.60
CA ILE A 290 -23.61 -18.30 -17.76
C ILE A 290 -24.08 -16.85 -17.55
N PRO A 291 -25.34 -16.50 -17.88
CA PRO A 291 -25.86 -15.16 -17.61
C PRO A 291 -25.79 -14.84 -16.12
N ASP A 292 -25.47 -13.59 -15.77
CA ASP A 292 -25.31 -13.16 -14.36
C ASP A 292 -26.51 -13.53 -13.48
N THR A 293 -27.73 -13.43 -14.02
CA THR A 293 -28.98 -13.78 -13.35
C THR A 293 -29.13 -15.27 -13.03
N GLN A 294 -28.41 -16.14 -13.75
CA GLN A 294 -28.44 -17.59 -13.58
C GLN A 294 -27.29 -18.12 -12.73
N ILE A 295 -26.24 -17.35 -12.47
CA ILE A 295 -25.07 -17.81 -11.69
C ILE A 295 -25.48 -18.41 -10.34
N PRO A 296 -26.38 -17.79 -9.53
CA PRO A 296 -26.81 -18.39 -8.25
C PRO A 296 -27.47 -19.76 -8.41
N ILE A 297 -28.23 -19.96 -9.49
CA ILE A 297 -28.88 -21.24 -9.80
C ILE A 297 -27.82 -22.29 -10.13
N TRP A 298 -26.83 -21.95 -10.95
CA TRP A 298 -25.73 -22.85 -11.31
C TRP A 298 -24.89 -23.25 -10.10
N VAL A 299 -24.59 -22.31 -9.19
CA VAL A 299 -23.88 -22.61 -7.94
C VAL A 299 -24.72 -23.53 -7.04
N SER A 300 -26.03 -23.28 -6.94
CA SER A 300 -26.93 -24.16 -6.16
C SER A 300 -27.00 -25.57 -6.74
N GLN A 301 -27.06 -25.70 -8.07
CA GLN A 301 -27.01 -27.00 -8.75
C GLN A 301 -25.68 -27.71 -8.55
N PHE A 302 -24.57 -26.98 -8.59
CA PHE A 302 -23.24 -27.53 -8.29
C PHE A 302 -23.17 -28.10 -6.87
N ILE A 303 -23.77 -27.44 -5.87
CA ILE A 303 -23.86 -27.97 -4.50
C ILE A 303 -24.72 -29.25 -4.47
N ARG A 304 -25.87 -29.27 -5.15
CA ARG A 304 -26.78 -30.44 -5.19
C ARG A 304 -26.11 -31.69 -5.73
N CYS A 305 -25.20 -31.57 -6.70
CA CYS A 305 -24.44 -32.72 -7.20
C CYS A 305 -23.65 -33.45 -6.09
N PHE A 306 -23.24 -32.77 -5.01
CA PHE A 306 -22.60 -33.41 -3.86
C PHE A 306 -23.60 -34.13 -2.95
N GLU A 307 -24.84 -33.64 -2.86
CA GLU A 307 -25.93 -34.31 -2.13
C GLU A 307 -26.31 -35.61 -2.85
N ASP A 308 -26.41 -35.55 -4.18
CA ASP A 308 -26.76 -36.68 -5.05
C ASP A 308 -25.56 -37.62 -5.30
N ASN A 309 -24.39 -37.31 -4.74
CA ASN A 309 -23.11 -38.01 -4.94
C ASN A 309 -22.71 -38.18 -6.43
N ASN A 310 -23.14 -37.26 -7.30
CA ASN A 310 -22.84 -37.23 -8.73
C ASN A 310 -21.61 -36.35 -9.01
N MET A 311 -20.42 -36.91 -8.79
CA MET A 311 -19.15 -36.17 -8.89
C MET A 311 -18.77 -35.77 -10.32
N ASP A 312 -19.22 -36.50 -11.34
CA ASP A 312 -18.95 -36.20 -12.74
C ASP A 312 -19.71 -34.93 -13.18
N GLU A 313 -21.00 -34.83 -12.81
CA GLU A 313 -21.79 -33.64 -13.07
C GLU A 313 -21.28 -32.44 -12.24
N ALA A 314 -20.85 -32.67 -11.00
CA ALA A 314 -20.21 -31.64 -10.17
C ALA A 314 -18.96 -31.07 -10.87
N LEU A 315 -18.11 -31.93 -11.45
CA LEU A 315 -16.91 -31.52 -12.18
C LEU A 315 -17.26 -30.66 -13.41
N GLU A 316 -18.26 -31.09 -14.20
CA GLU A 316 -18.70 -30.37 -15.39
C GLU A 316 -19.23 -28.98 -15.04
N LYS A 317 -20.15 -28.89 -14.06
CA LYS A 317 -20.70 -27.62 -13.59
C LYS A 317 -19.62 -26.72 -13.00
N GLY A 318 -18.71 -27.27 -12.19
CA GLY A 318 -17.60 -26.52 -11.60
C GLY A 318 -16.68 -25.91 -12.66
N ARG A 319 -16.30 -26.68 -13.69
CA ARG A 319 -15.49 -26.18 -14.83
C ARG A 319 -16.20 -25.08 -15.59
N LYS A 320 -17.50 -25.25 -15.87
CA LYS A 320 -18.30 -24.25 -16.59
C LYS A 320 -18.49 -22.96 -15.78
N LEU A 321 -18.67 -23.08 -14.46
CA LEU A 321 -18.70 -21.95 -13.54
C LEU A 321 -17.38 -21.16 -13.59
N ILE A 322 -16.23 -21.82 -13.49
CA ILE A 322 -14.91 -21.16 -13.51
C ILE A 322 -14.59 -20.48 -14.85
N LEU A 323 -15.08 -21.02 -15.97
CA LEU A 323 -14.94 -20.36 -17.27
C LEU A 323 -15.83 -19.12 -17.42
N SER A 324 -17.01 -19.15 -16.81
CA SER A 324 -18.02 -18.09 -16.95
C SER A 324 -17.86 -16.98 -15.92
N VAL A 325 -17.41 -17.33 -14.72
CA VAL A 325 -17.44 -16.49 -13.53
C VAL A 325 -16.08 -16.51 -12.86
N ASP A 326 -15.82 -15.42 -12.18
CA ASP A 326 -14.65 -15.21 -11.39
C ASP A 326 -14.58 -16.13 -10.17
N SER A 327 -13.49 -16.87 -10.01
CA SER A 327 -13.29 -17.83 -8.92
C SER A 327 -13.63 -17.27 -7.54
N GLU A 328 -13.23 -16.02 -7.26
CA GLU A 328 -13.54 -15.36 -6.00
C GLU A 328 -15.04 -15.09 -5.79
N ASP A 329 -15.79 -14.82 -6.86
CA ASP A 329 -17.20 -14.47 -6.77
C ASP A 329 -18.02 -15.76 -6.60
N ILE A 330 -17.56 -16.86 -7.20
CA ILE A 330 -18.07 -18.20 -6.93
C ILE A 330 -17.86 -18.54 -5.44
N LEU A 331 -16.67 -18.31 -4.87
CA LEU A 331 -16.39 -18.60 -3.46
C LEU A 331 -17.30 -17.80 -2.50
N ARG A 332 -17.48 -16.50 -2.75
CA ARG A 332 -18.38 -15.65 -1.96
C ARG A 332 -19.84 -16.07 -2.08
N LEU A 333 -20.28 -16.44 -3.29
CA LEU A 333 -21.64 -16.88 -3.54
C LEU A 333 -21.92 -18.25 -2.92
N LEU A 334 -20.97 -19.19 -2.99
CA LEU A 334 -21.03 -20.46 -2.27
C LEU A 334 -21.23 -20.23 -0.78
N HIS A 335 -20.43 -19.33 -0.18
CA HIS A 335 -20.57 -18.98 1.24
C HIS A 335 -21.95 -18.43 1.55
N THR A 336 -22.44 -17.50 0.74
CA THR A 336 -23.79 -16.91 0.90
C THR A 336 -24.87 -17.99 0.87
N ILE A 337 -24.78 -18.96 -0.04
CA ILE A 337 -25.74 -20.06 -0.16
C ILE A 337 -25.63 -21.04 1.03
N PHE A 338 -24.42 -21.32 1.51
CA PHE A 338 -24.22 -22.14 2.70
C PHE A 338 -24.85 -21.51 3.95
N GLN A 339 -24.78 -20.19 4.08
CA GLN A 339 -25.40 -19.47 5.20
C GLN A 339 -26.93 -19.42 5.08
N ALA A 340 -27.46 -19.27 3.87
CA ALA A 340 -28.90 -19.19 3.64
C ALA A 340 -29.63 -20.53 3.86
N ASN A 341 -28.92 -21.66 3.89
CA ASN A 341 -29.50 -22.99 4.06
C ASN A 341 -29.04 -23.64 5.37
N SER A 342 -29.97 -23.81 6.32
CA SER A 342 -29.68 -24.35 7.66
C SER A 342 -28.98 -25.71 7.62
N THR A 343 -29.31 -26.56 6.65
CA THR A 343 -28.71 -27.90 6.50
C THR A 343 -27.23 -27.84 6.14
N PHE A 344 -26.84 -26.91 5.26
CA PHE A 344 -25.44 -26.72 4.85
C PHE A 344 -24.63 -25.90 5.86
N SER A 345 -25.28 -25.00 6.59
CA SER A 345 -24.64 -24.15 7.59
C SER A 345 -23.97 -24.98 8.70
N SER A 346 -24.59 -26.09 9.10
CA SER A 346 -24.13 -26.95 10.21
C SER A 346 -23.04 -27.95 9.82
N ASP A 347 -22.93 -28.36 8.56
CA ASP A 347 -21.95 -29.39 8.15
C ASP A 347 -20.64 -28.77 7.63
N ARG A 348 -19.68 -28.60 8.56
CA ARG A 348 -18.34 -28.07 8.24
C ARG A 348 -17.56 -28.97 7.27
N ASN A 349 -17.69 -30.29 7.38
CA ASN A 349 -16.95 -31.22 6.53
C ASN A 349 -17.48 -31.20 5.09
N PHE A 350 -18.79 -31.11 4.92
CA PHE A 350 -19.42 -30.95 3.62
C PHE A 350 -18.97 -29.65 2.93
N ARG A 351 -18.98 -28.52 3.64
CA ARG A 351 -18.47 -27.24 3.11
C ARG A 351 -16.99 -27.32 2.69
N LYS A 352 -16.14 -27.89 3.56
CA LYS A 352 -14.71 -28.10 3.25
C LYS A 352 -14.52 -28.99 2.01
N LYS A 353 -15.32 -30.06 1.85
CA LYS A 353 -15.30 -30.94 0.67
C LYS A 353 -15.63 -30.17 -0.62
N ILE A 354 -16.67 -29.34 -0.61
CA ILE A 354 -17.07 -28.54 -1.78
C ILE A 354 -15.99 -27.50 -2.12
N TYR A 355 -15.48 -26.77 -1.12
CA TYR A 355 -14.40 -25.81 -1.34
C TYR A 355 -13.14 -26.48 -1.87
N ALA A 356 -12.76 -27.63 -1.34
CA ALA A 356 -11.60 -28.38 -1.81
C ALA A 356 -11.76 -28.84 -3.27
N PHE A 357 -12.95 -29.31 -3.63
CA PHE A 357 -13.26 -29.71 -4.99
C PHE A 357 -13.20 -28.53 -5.96
N LEU A 358 -13.85 -27.40 -5.63
CA LEU A 358 -13.79 -26.20 -6.46
C LEU A 358 -12.35 -25.68 -6.58
N TYR A 359 -11.60 -25.64 -5.48
CA TYR A 359 -10.21 -25.20 -5.48
C TYR A 359 -9.33 -26.08 -6.37
N ALA A 360 -9.54 -27.40 -6.40
CA ALA A 360 -8.85 -28.28 -7.33
C ALA A 360 -9.12 -27.92 -8.80
N ILE A 361 -10.36 -27.56 -9.15
CA ILE A 361 -10.69 -27.09 -10.51
C ILE A 361 -10.04 -25.73 -10.79
N ILE A 362 -10.01 -24.80 -9.82
CA ILE A 362 -9.33 -23.50 -9.95
C ILE A 362 -7.83 -23.68 -10.20
N GLU A 363 -7.19 -24.61 -9.50
CA GLU A 363 -5.78 -24.92 -9.69
C GLU A 363 -5.50 -25.55 -11.06
N ASP A 364 -6.37 -26.44 -11.52
CA ASP A 364 -6.29 -26.97 -12.88
C ASP A 364 -6.45 -25.83 -13.90
N TYR A 365 -7.46 -24.96 -13.75
CA TYR A 365 -7.68 -23.78 -14.60
C TYR A 365 -6.41 -22.91 -14.72
N ARG A 366 -5.78 -22.59 -13.58
CA ARG A 366 -4.58 -21.75 -13.54
C ARG A 366 -3.37 -22.39 -14.19
N LYS A 367 -3.21 -23.71 -14.10
CA LYS A 367 -2.10 -24.43 -14.78
C LYS A 367 -2.19 -24.30 -16.29
N LEU A 368 -3.38 -24.08 -16.84
CA LEU A 368 -3.63 -23.95 -18.27
C LEU A 368 -3.45 -22.51 -18.79
N ARG A 369 -3.30 -21.52 -17.89
CA ARG A 369 -3.22 -20.09 -18.22
C ARG A 369 -1.82 -19.52 -18.05
N SER A 370 -0.95 -19.86 -19.00
CA SER A 370 0.46 -19.47 -18.95
C SER A 370 0.67 -17.95 -19.12
N GLU A 371 -0.17 -17.27 -19.89
CA GLU A 371 -0.02 -15.84 -20.16
C GLU A 371 -0.47 -15.00 -18.95
N GLU A 372 -1.54 -15.42 -18.27
CA GLU A 372 -1.94 -14.83 -16.98
C GLU A 372 -0.79 -14.93 -15.97
N LYS A 373 -0.11 -16.09 -15.87
CA LYS A 373 1.02 -16.27 -14.96
C LYS A 373 2.16 -15.28 -15.24
N SER A 374 2.52 -15.10 -16.51
CA SER A 374 3.54 -14.12 -16.91
C SER A 374 3.11 -12.69 -16.55
N SER A 375 1.86 -12.33 -16.88
CA SER A 375 1.29 -11.00 -16.65
C SER A 375 1.19 -10.65 -15.16
N MET A 376 0.85 -11.62 -14.30
CA MET A 376 0.89 -11.44 -12.85
C MET A 376 2.30 -11.13 -12.35
N GLY A 377 3.33 -11.74 -12.93
CA GLY A 377 4.73 -11.43 -12.63
C GLY A 377 5.09 -9.98 -12.97
N THR A 378 4.68 -9.51 -14.15
CA THR A 378 4.87 -8.10 -14.57
C THR A 378 4.17 -7.13 -13.62
N LEU A 379 2.91 -7.38 -13.25
CA LEU A 379 2.20 -6.53 -12.29
C LEU A 379 2.84 -6.53 -10.91
N LYS A 380 3.29 -7.70 -10.44
CA LYS A 380 3.98 -7.79 -9.14
C LYS A 380 5.21 -6.89 -9.12
N SER A 381 6.05 -6.96 -10.16
CA SER A 381 7.23 -6.09 -10.29
C SER A 381 6.81 -4.60 -10.27
N LYS A 382 5.81 -4.23 -11.08
CA LYS A 382 5.33 -2.84 -11.14
C LYS A 382 4.83 -2.33 -9.78
N PHE A 383 4.09 -3.15 -9.04
CA PHE A 383 3.59 -2.75 -7.72
C PHE A 383 4.67 -2.76 -6.64
N SER A 384 5.70 -3.58 -6.79
CA SER A 384 6.92 -3.51 -5.97
C SER A 384 7.62 -2.17 -6.18
N ASP A 385 7.88 -1.76 -7.44
CA ASP A 385 8.53 -0.48 -7.76
C ASP A 385 7.75 0.72 -7.17
N VAL A 386 6.43 0.71 -7.34
CA VAL A 386 5.55 1.75 -6.79
C VAL A 386 5.59 1.77 -5.25
N SER A 387 5.70 0.61 -4.61
CA SER A 387 5.78 0.52 -3.15
C SER A 387 7.11 1.07 -2.64
N GLN A 388 8.20 0.79 -3.34
CA GLN A 388 9.52 1.33 -3.04
C GLN A 388 9.54 2.85 -3.19
N ASP A 389 9.07 3.38 -4.32
CA ASP A 389 8.97 4.83 -4.57
C ASP A 389 8.14 5.54 -3.47
N ARG A 390 7.07 4.90 -3.01
CA ARG A 390 6.25 5.39 -1.90
C ARG A 390 7.04 5.40 -0.59
N ARG A 391 7.76 4.32 -0.25
CA ARG A 391 8.56 4.30 0.98
C ARG A 391 9.58 5.42 1.02
N GLU A 392 10.31 5.60 -0.07
CA GLU A 392 11.35 6.63 -0.20
C GLU A 392 10.75 8.04 -0.09
N SER A 393 9.61 8.28 -0.76
CA SER A 393 9.01 9.61 -0.84
C SER A 393 8.18 10.00 0.39
N GLU A 394 7.60 9.04 1.12
CA GLU A 394 6.66 9.28 2.22
C GLU A 394 7.31 9.22 3.61
N SER A 395 8.63 9.30 3.74
CA SER A 395 9.26 9.35 5.06
C SER A 395 8.82 10.58 5.87
N THR A 396 8.65 10.48 7.19
CA THR A 396 8.34 11.58 8.13
C THR A 396 9.36 11.58 9.27
N TYR A 397 9.67 12.75 9.87
CA TYR A 397 10.27 12.75 11.21
C TYR A 397 9.09 12.66 12.17
N SER A 398 8.86 11.46 12.71
CA SER A 398 7.71 11.25 13.58
C SER A 398 7.97 11.85 14.95
N PHE A 399 6.94 12.47 15.49
CA PHE A 399 6.91 13.04 16.84
C PHE A 399 5.81 12.39 17.71
N VAL A 400 4.96 11.52 17.13
CA VAL A 400 3.66 11.19 17.72
C VAL A 400 3.81 10.23 18.90
N ARG A 401 3.37 10.66 20.09
CA ARG A 401 3.37 9.87 21.34
C ARG A 401 2.02 9.92 22.10
N GLY A 402 0.91 10.37 21.50
CA GLY A 402 -0.35 10.52 22.23
C GLY A 402 -1.65 10.17 21.48
N GLU A 403 -2.65 9.77 22.27
CA GLU A 403 -4.06 9.46 21.89
C GLU A 403 -4.77 10.56 21.06
N LYS A 404 -4.31 11.81 21.13
CA LYS A 404 -4.99 12.98 20.56
C LYS A 404 -4.43 13.47 19.23
N ASP A 405 -3.55 12.68 18.60
CA ASP A 405 -2.75 13.16 17.46
C ASP A 405 -3.28 12.72 16.07
N PHE A 406 -4.36 11.95 16.03
CA PHE A 406 -5.03 11.58 14.78
C PHE A 406 -5.99 12.66 14.29
N THR A 407 -6.08 12.80 12.97
CA THR A 407 -7.03 13.69 12.32
C THR A 407 -8.45 13.18 12.59
N PRO A 408 -9.34 14.01 13.16
CA PRO A 408 -10.69 13.56 13.47
C PRO A 408 -11.44 13.20 12.18
N VAL A 409 -12.20 12.10 12.25
CA VAL A 409 -13.09 11.67 11.18
C VAL A 409 -14.41 12.43 11.34
N LEU A 410 -14.60 13.48 10.54
CA LEU A 410 -15.82 14.30 10.56
C LEU A 410 -16.81 13.97 9.44
N GLY A 411 -16.39 13.15 8.45
CA GLY A 411 -17.23 12.75 7.34
C GLY A 411 -18.12 11.57 7.70
N GLU A 412 -19.37 11.64 7.25
CA GLU A 412 -20.32 10.53 7.33
C GLU A 412 -20.41 9.81 6.00
N ILE A 413 -20.70 8.50 6.02
CA ILE A 413 -20.97 7.76 4.79
C ILE A 413 -22.34 8.19 4.27
N ILE A 414 -22.34 9.06 3.25
CA ILE A 414 -23.54 9.54 2.59
C ILE A 414 -23.64 8.90 1.20
N LYS A 415 -24.85 8.47 0.82
CA LYS A 415 -25.10 8.03 -0.56
C LYS A 415 -25.04 9.25 -1.48
N HIS A 416 -23.97 9.34 -2.26
CA HIS A 416 -23.87 10.31 -3.33
C HIS A 416 -24.37 9.68 -4.64
N PRO A 417 -25.33 10.31 -5.35
CA PRO A 417 -25.75 9.81 -6.66
C PRO A 417 -24.58 9.88 -7.65
N PHE A 418 -24.57 8.94 -8.60
CA PHE A 418 -23.61 8.96 -9.69
C PHE A 418 -23.92 10.11 -10.64
N ILE A 419 -22.89 10.87 -11.01
CA ILE A 419 -22.91 11.54 -12.31
C ILE A 419 -22.75 10.44 -13.37
N ASN A 420 -23.55 10.46 -14.43
CA ASN A 420 -23.51 9.43 -15.49
C ASN A 420 -22.09 9.21 -16.04
N THR A 421 -21.35 10.30 -16.28
CA THR A 421 -19.96 10.25 -16.75
C THR A 421 -19.02 9.57 -15.74
N THR A 422 -19.26 9.76 -14.44
CA THR A 422 -18.52 9.09 -13.38
C THR A 422 -18.80 7.60 -13.35
N GLU A 423 -20.07 7.19 -13.45
CA GLU A 423 -20.42 5.77 -13.49
C GLU A 423 -19.75 5.05 -14.66
N GLU A 424 -19.79 5.64 -15.86
CA GLU A 424 -19.10 5.09 -17.03
C GLU A 424 -17.59 4.97 -16.81
N ASN A 425 -16.97 6.02 -16.27
CA ASN A 425 -15.54 6.02 -15.98
C ASN A 425 -15.17 4.94 -14.96
N LEU A 426 -15.95 4.80 -13.89
CA LEU A 426 -15.77 3.77 -12.86
C LEU A 426 -15.93 2.37 -13.44
N LYS A 427 -16.95 2.12 -14.28
CA LYS A 427 -17.15 0.86 -14.99
C LYS A 427 -15.97 0.52 -15.90
N LYS A 428 -15.48 1.48 -16.69
CA LYS A 428 -14.31 1.29 -17.57
C LYS A 428 -13.04 0.91 -16.80
N GLY A 429 -12.88 1.39 -15.57
CA GLY A 429 -11.75 1.10 -14.68
C GLY A 429 -11.96 -0.05 -13.68
N ASN A 430 -13.11 -0.70 -13.67
CA ASN A 430 -13.55 -1.62 -12.60
C ASN A 430 -13.46 -1.04 -11.18
N MET A 431 -13.68 0.27 -11.02
CA MET A 431 -13.58 0.99 -9.74
C MET A 431 -14.93 1.19 -9.05
N LEU A 432 -16.03 0.67 -9.60
CA LEU A 432 -17.36 0.86 -9.04
C LEU A 432 -17.49 0.30 -7.61
N HIS A 433 -16.92 -0.89 -7.36
CA HIS A 433 -16.90 -1.47 -6.02
C HIS A 433 -16.08 -0.63 -5.04
N LEU A 434 -14.96 -0.05 -5.48
CA LEU A 434 -14.16 0.85 -4.66
C LEU A 434 -14.96 2.12 -4.33
N PHE A 435 -15.65 2.71 -5.31
CA PHE A 435 -16.56 3.84 -5.10
C PHE A 435 -17.64 3.54 -4.07
N ASN A 436 -18.25 2.36 -4.14
CA ASN A 436 -19.33 1.98 -3.23
C ASN A 436 -18.87 1.81 -1.77
N MET A 437 -17.56 1.62 -1.51
CA MET A 437 -17.03 1.58 -0.15
C MET A 437 -17.12 2.94 0.55
N TRP A 438 -16.91 4.02 -0.22
CA TRP A 438 -17.03 5.40 0.26
C TRP A 438 -17.40 6.31 -0.92
N PRO A 439 -18.71 6.46 -1.22
CA PRO A 439 -19.15 7.35 -2.29
C PRO A 439 -18.64 8.76 -2.05
N ILE A 440 -18.28 9.49 -3.12
CA ILE A 440 -17.75 10.85 -3.01
C ILE A 440 -18.74 11.90 -3.57
N PRO A 441 -18.74 13.14 -3.05
CA PRO A 441 -19.60 14.22 -3.52
C PRO A 441 -19.41 14.56 -5.00
N GLU A 442 -20.41 15.20 -5.60
CA GLU A 442 -20.43 15.61 -7.01
C GLU A 442 -19.16 16.37 -7.42
N THR A 443 -18.71 17.35 -6.62
CA THR A 443 -17.50 18.11 -6.95
C THR A 443 -16.23 17.27 -6.97
N SER A 444 -16.14 16.25 -6.11
CA SER A 444 -15.05 15.28 -6.12
C SER A 444 -15.14 14.33 -7.32
N GLN A 445 -16.36 13.91 -7.69
CA GLN A 445 -16.61 13.14 -8.91
C GLN A 445 -16.17 13.89 -10.17
N GLU A 446 -16.41 15.21 -10.24
CA GLU A 446 -15.97 16.06 -11.35
C GLU A 446 -14.43 16.17 -11.44
N VAL A 447 -13.72 16.27 -10.30
CA VAL A 447 -12.24 16.20 -10.29
C VAL A 447 -11.76 14.85 -10.83
N PHE A 448 -12.37 13.75 -10.40
CA PHE A 448 -12.04 12.42 -10.91
C PHE A 448 -12.29 12.31 -12.43
N ASN A 449 -13.41 12.83 -12.92
CA ASN A 449 -13.76 12.79 -14.34
C ASN A 449 -12.76 13.57 -15.20
N LYS A 450 -12.34 14.77 -14.76
CA LYS A 450 -11.30 15.55 -15.46
C LYS A 450 -9.99 14.78 -15.59
N VAL A 451 -9.63 13.99 -14.59
CA VAL A 451 -8.44 13.12 -14.70
C VAL A 451 -8.69 11.94 -15.64
N CYS A 452 -9.91 11.40 -15.68
CA CYS A 452 -10.25 10.33 -16.63
C CYS A 452 -10.21 10.78 -18.09
N GLU A 453 -10.48 12.06 -18.38
CA GLU A 453 -10.39 12.66 -19.72
C GLU A 453 -8.96 12.62 -20.28
N LEU A 454 -7.94 12.56 -19.42
CA LEU A 454 -6.53 12.48 -19.84
C LEU A 454 -6.20 11.18 -20.57
N LYS A 455 -7.08 10.18 -20.52
CA LYS A 455 -6.88 8.88 -21.17
C LYS A 455 -6.61 8.96 -22.67
N GLU A 456 -7.24 9.93 -23.35
CA GLU A 456 -7.10 10.14 -24.80
C GLU A 456 -5.71 10.67 -25.17
N HIS A 457 -4.94 11.08 -24.16
CA HIS A 457 -3.61 11.65 -24.29
C HIS A 457 -2.56 10.76 -23.64
N ILE A 458 -2.84 9.48 -23.41
CA ILE A 458 -1.84 8.54 -22.93
C ILE A 458 -1.08 8.01 -24.16
N PRO A 459 0.27 7.94 -24.13
CA PRO A 459 1.02 7.26 -25.18
C PRO A 459 0.51 5.83 -25.42
N PRO A 460 0.58 5.32 -26.66
CA PRO A 460 0.27 3.93 -26.92
C PRO A 460 1.26 3.03 -26.15
N GLY A 461 0.73 2.09 -25.37
CA GLY A 461 1.52 1.16 -24.58
C GLY A 461 0.72 0.54 -23.44
N LYS A 462 1.07 -0.67 -23.01
CA LYS A 462 0.38 -1.34 -21.90
C LYS A 462 0.78 -0.73 -20.56
N GLU A 463 2.05 -0.38 -20.43
CA GLU A 463 2.68 0.27 -19.29
C GLU A 463 2.05 1.63 -18.97
N PHE A 464 1.85 2.49 -19.97
CA PHE A 464 1.21 3.80 -19.76
C PHE A 464 -0.27 3.68 -19.38
N LYS A 465 -0.98 2.69 -19.94
CA LYS A 465 -2.37 2.38 -19.54
C LYS A 465 -2.44 1.90 -18.09
N ILE A 466 -1.48 1.09 -17.65
CA ILE A 466 -1.35 0.65 -16.25
C ILE A 466 -1.08 1.85 -15.34
N ASP A 467 -0.10 2.69 -15.68
CA ASP A 467 0.24 3.86 -14.86
C ASP A 467 -0.96 4.82 -14.71
N HIS A 468 -1.71 5.06 -15.78
CA HIS A 468 -2.92 5.87 -15.69
C HIS A 468 -4.05 5.20 -14.89
N LEU A 469 -4.22 3.88 -14.99
CA LEU A 469 -5.22 3.18 -14.19
C LEU A 469 -4.87 3.24 -12.69
N LEU A 470 -3.59 3.10 -12.36
CA LEU A 470 -3.08 3.28 -11.00
C LEU A 470 -3.29 4.71 -10.51
N PHE A 471 -3.05 5.69 -11.37
CA PHE A 471 -3.29 7.10 -11.06
C PHE A 471 -4.74 7.37 -10.68
N ARG A 472 -5.68 6.85 -11.48
CA ARG A 472 -7.12 6.97 -11.23
C ARG A 472 -7.55 6.31 -9.92
N GLU A 473 -7.06 5.10 -9.65
CA GLU A 473 -7.36 4.39 -8.40
C GLU A 473 -6.86 5.19 -7.19
N THR A 474 -5.62 5.70 -7.25
CA THR A 474 -5.02 6.40 -6.12
C THR A 474 -5.67 7.77 -5.92
N LEU A 475 -6.05 8.46 -7.00
CA LEU A 475 -6.83 9.69 -6.93
C LEU A 475 -8.20 9.45 -6.30
N LEU A 476 -8.91 8.40 -6.72
CA LEU A 476 -10.21 8.05 -6.15
C LEU A 476 -10.10 7.80 -4.65
N ALA A 477 -9.14 6.98 -4.22
CA ALA A 477 -8.88 6.71 -2.80
C ALA A 477 -8.52 7.99 -2.02
N PHE A 478 -7.79 8.92 -2.64
CA PHE A 478 -7.48 10.23 -2.04
C PHE A 478 -8.73 11.09 -1.85
N LEU A 479 -9.58 11.18 -2.87
CA LEU A 479 -10.84 11.93 -2.80
C LEU A 479 -11.80 11.37 -1.74
N MET A 480 -11.90 10.04 -1.65
CA MET A 480 -12.66 9.37 -0.59
C MET A 480 -12.10 9.68 0.79
N ARG A 481 -10.78 9.76 0.92
CA ARG A 481 -10.14 10.08 2.19
C ARG A 481 -10.42 11.51 2.62
N LEU A 482 -10.42 12.47 1.70
CA LEU A 482 -10.78 13.86 1.99
C LEU A 482 -12.21 13.95 2.51
N ASP A 483 -13.14 13.28 1.82
CA ASP A 483 -14.55 13.27 2.20
C ASP A 483 -14.77 12.58 3.56
N ARG A 484 -14.10 11.45 3.82
CA ARG A 484 -14.14 10.74 5.10
C ARG A 484 -13.70 11.60 6.28
N ILE A 485 -12.70 12.45 6.12
CA ILE A 485 -12.30 13.39 7.17
C ILE A 485 -13.13 14.67 7.17
N GLY A 486 -14.07 14.86 6.23
CA GLY A 486 -14.93 16.05 6.16
C GLY A 486 -14.30 17.24 5.42
N ILE A 487 -13.18 17.06 4.72
CA ILE A 487 -12.57 18.09 3.88
C ILE A 487 -13.28 18.11 2.53
N LYS A 488 -13.81 19.29 2.16
CA LYS A 488 -14.60 19.46 0.93
C LYS A 488 -13.76 20.13 -0.16
N ILE A 489 -14.07 19.81 -1.41
CA ILE A 489 -13.49 20.52 -2.57
C ILE A 489 -14.28 21.81 -2.80
N ARG A 490 -13.58 22.93 -2.86
CA ARG A 490 -14.19 24.26 -2.99
C ARG A 490 -14.08 24.77 -4.43
N ARG A 491 -15.20 25.22 -4.98
CA ARG A 491 -15.21 26.02 -6.22
C ARG A 491 -15.03 27.50 -5.90
N LYS A 492 -14.19 28.20 -6.66
CA LYS A 492 -14.01 29.66 -6.56
C LYS A 492 -14.37 30.31 -7.89
N LYS A 493 -15.22 31.35 -7.84
CA LYS A 493 -15.58 32.14 -9.03
C LYS A 493 -14.30 32.69 -9.68
N GLY A 494 -14.14 32.48 -10.99
CA GLY A 494 -12.98 32.92 -11.76
C GLY A 494 -11.80 31.93 -11.79
N LEU A 495 -11.91 30.75 -11.17
CA LEU A 495 -10.92 29.67 -11.31
C LEU A 495 -11.59 28.39 -11.81
N PRO A 496 -10.90 27.60 -12.67
CA PRO A 496 -11.35 26.27 -13.01
C PRO A 496 -11.29 25.34 -11.79
N LEU A 497 -12.10 24.26 -11.81
CA LEU A 497 -12.13 23.27 -10.73
C LEU A 497 -10.75 22.65 -10.44
N ILE A 498 -10.00 22.33 -11.49
CA ILE A 498 -8.60 21.96 -11.43
C ILE A 498 -7.84 23.11 -12.08
N THR A 499 -6.95 23.72 -11.30
CA THR A 499 -6.16 24.92 -11.60
C THR A 499 -4.66 24.57 -11.58
N ASN A 500 -3.80 25.53 -11.91
CA ASN A 500 -2.35 25.43 -11.75
C ASN A 500 -1.81 26.49 -10.78
N ALA A 501 -0.51 26.40 -10.45
CA ALA A 501 0.15 27.31 -9.52
C ALA A 501 0.19 28.76 -10.01
N VAL A 502 0.32 28.98 -11.33
CA VAL A 502 0.29 30.32 -11.95
C VAL A 502 -1.02 31.02 -11.64
N GLN A 503 -2.14 30.35 -11.89
CA GLN A 503 -3.48 30.84 -11.64
C GLN A 503 -3.69 31.08 -10.13
N LEU A 504 -3.27 30.16 -9.26
CA LEU A 504 -3.34 30.36 -7.82
C LEU A 504 -2.54 31.59 -7.35
N ASN A 505 -1.35 31.81 -7.92
CA ASN A 505 -0.51 32.96 -7.62
C ASN A 505 -1.15 34.27 -8.09
N ALA A 506 -1.68 34.31 -9.31
CA ALA A 506 -2.38 35.48 -9.88
C ALA A 506 -3.61 35.88 -9.06
N HIS A 507 -4.29 34.91 -8.43
CA HIS A 507 -5.42 35.16 -7.53
C HIS A 507 -5.02 35.36 -6.05
N HIS A 508 -3.72 35.52 -5.74
CA HIS A 508 -3.16 35.71 -4.39
C HIS A 508 -3.55 34.62 -3.38
N LEU A 509 -3.72 33.38 -3.85
CA LEU A 509 -4.10 32.22 -3.04
C LEU A 509 -2.92 31.46 -2.46
N ILE A 510 -1.70 31.76 -2.90
CA ILE A 510 -0.49 31.13 -2.38
C ILE A 510 0.04 31.96 -1.20
N ARG A 511 -0.07 31.42 0.02
CA ARG A 511 0.40 32.05 1.27
C ARG A 511 0.99 30.99 2.20
N PRO A 512 1.87 31.37 3.16
CA PRO A 512 2.37 30.42 4.14
C PRO A 512 1.20 29.81 4.94
N GLY A 513 1.21 28.50 5.11
CA GLY A 513 0.15 27.75 5.78
C GLY A 513 -1.12 27.52 4.95
N THR A 514 -1.14 27.89 3.66
CA THR A 514 -2.26 27.51 2.76
C THR A 514 -2.21 26.03 2.45
N PHE A 515 -3.38 25.37 2.48
CA PHE A 515 -3.56 23.99 2.06
C PHE A 515 -4.27 23.92 0.70
N ILE A 516 -3.76 23.07 -0.19
CA ILE A 516 -4.29 22.86 -1.54
C ILE A 516 -4.31 21.36 -1.83
N GLY A 517 -5.36 20.88 -2.50
CA GLY A 517 -5.46 19.51 -2.98
C GLY A 517 -4.68 19.36 -4.28
N SER A 518 -3.98 18.24 -4.43
CA SER A 518 -3.22 17.91 -5.62
C SER A 518 -3.70 16.59 -6.21
N THR A 519 -3.81 16.55 -7.54
CA THR A 519 -4.05 15.29 -8.26
C THR A 519 -2.84 14.37 -8.24
N GLY A 520 -1.64 14.86 -7.95
CA GLY A 520 -0.37 14.14 -8.14
C GLY A 520 0.10 14.17 -9.59
N TYR A 521 1.19 13.44 -9.86
CA TYR A 521 1.89 13.32 -11.14
C TYR A 521 2.61 11.96 -11.21
N TRP A 522 2.55 11.22 -12.33
CA TRP A 522 2.98 9.81 -12.38
C TRP A 522 3.89 9.44 -13.56
N GLU A 523 4.49 10.42 -14.23
CA GLU A 523 5.45 10.21 -15.33
C GLU A 523 6.88 10.63 -14.88
N GLU A 524 7.93 10.01 -15.42
CA GLU A 524 9.35 10.28 -15.06
C GLU A 524 9.81 9.92 -13.61
N HIS A 525 11.07 10.27 -13.27
CA HIS A 525 11.79 9.92 -12.03
C HIS A 525 11.28 10.61 -10.75
N THR A 526 10.18 11.35 -10.80
CA THR A 526 9.65 12.12 -9.65
C THR A 526 8.14 11.93 -9.47
N LYS A 527 7.68 10.68 -9.53
CA LYS A 527 6.28 10.32 -9.28
C LYS A 527 5.81 10.84 -7.92
N GLN A 528 4.69 11.54 -7.93
CA GLN A 528 4.05 12.14 -6.77
C GLN A 528 2.60 11.67 -6.67
N PRO A 529 2.22 10.95 -5.61
CA PRO A 529 0.83 10.56 -5.43
C PRO A 529 -0.05 11.79 -5.11
N PRO A 530 -1.36 11.71 -5.44
CA PRO A 530 -2.33 12.69 -4.98
C PRO A 530 -2.23 12.90 -3.47
N SER A 531 -2.25 14.17 -3.05
CA SER A 531 -2.02 14.54 -1.66
C SER A 531 -2.53 15.94 -1.34
N VAL A 532 -2.65 16.27 -0.06
CA VAL A 532 -2.79 17.65 0.38
C VAL A 532 -1.39 18.27 0.46
N LEU A 533 -1.26 19.46 -0.10
CA LEU A 533 -0.03 20.24 -0.08
C LEU A 533 -0.14 21.39 0.91
N CYS A 534 0.89 21.58 1.73
CA CYS A 534 1.04 22.73 2.62
C CYS A 534 2.14 23.65 2.07
N PHE A 535 1.80 24.92 1.84
CA PHE A 535 2.77 25.95 1.46
C PHE A 535 3.52 26.43 2.70
N VAL A 536 4.76 25.99 2.90
CA VAL A 536 5.54 26.36 4.09
C VAL A 536 6.32 27.65 3.88
N LYS A 537 6.97 27.78 2.72
CA LYS A 537 7.61 29.02 2.29
C LYS A 537 7.26 29.31 0.83
N PRO A 538 6.18 30.06 0.56
CA PRO A 538 5.91 30.56 -0.78
C PRO A 538 6.89 31.66 -1.16
N HIS A 539 7.08 31.90 -2.46
CA HIS A 539 7.93 32.99 -2.97
C HIS A 539 9.40 32.89 -2.52
N THR A 540 9.90 31.67 -2.31
CA THR A 540 11.19 31.44 -1.65
C THR A 540 12.38 31.70 -2.56
N ILE A 541 12.22 31.50 -3.87
CA ILE A 541 13.30 31.65 -4.83
C ILE A 541 12.85 32.68 -5.85
N PHE A 542 13.56 33.81 -5.84
CA PHE A 542 13.49 34.83 -6.88
C PHE A 542 14.46 34.45 -7.98
N ASN A 543 14.01 34.36 -9.23
CA ASN A 543 14.94 34.34 -10.34
C ASN A 543 15.29 35.78 -10.73
N CYS A 544 16.57 36.15 -10.66
CA CYS A 544 17.08 37.48 -11.00
C CYS A 544 17.07 37.80 -12.50
N ARG A 545 16.55 36.89 -13.35
CA ARG A 545 16.55 37.00 -14.82
C ARG A 545 15.15 37.00 -15.43
N SER A 546 14.18 37.64 -14.79
CA SER A 546 12.81 37.76 -15.30
C SER A 546 12.03 36.42 -15.38
N GLU A 547 12.42 35.43 -14.57
CA GLU A 547 11.67 34.16 -14.48
C GLU A 547 10.82 34.03 -13.19
N PRO A 548 9.81 33.14 -13.18
CA PRO A 548 8.75 33.13 -12.17
C PRO A 548 9.15 32.62 -10.77
N LEU A 549 8.30 32.95 -9.79
CA LEU A 549 8.46 32.64 -8.37
C LEU A 549 8.31 31.13 -8.11
N ILE A 550 9.27 30.56 -7.38
CA ILE A 550 9.19 29.16 -6.93
C ILE A 550 8.67 29.10 -5.49
N HIS A 551 7.75 28.17 -5.26
CA HIS A 551 7.13 27.91 -3.96
C HIS A 551 7.63 26.59 -3.39
N LEU A 552 8.05 26.61 -2.13
CA LEU A 552 8.40 25.41 -1.39
C LEU A 552 7.15 24.85 -0.72
N VAL A 553 6.77 23.64 -1.09
CA VAL A 553 5.60 22.95 -0.54
C VAL A 553 5.99 21.61 0.05
N PHE A 554 5.19 21.16 0.99
CA PHE A 554 5.29 19.82 1.55
C PHE A 554 4.00 19.05 1.32
N ARG A 555 4.12 17.76 1.06
CA ARG A 555 2.97 16.85 1.12
C ARG A 555 2.59 16.61 2.57
N LEU A 556 1.31 16.43 2.82
CA LEU A 556 0.74 16.21 4.13
C LEU A 556 0.15 14.81 4.23
N TYR A 557 0.45 14.10 5.32
CA TYR A 557 -0.23 12.86 5.68
C TYR A 557 -1.56 13.21 6.36
N THR A 558 -2.67 13.06 5.65
CA THR A 558 -3.99 13.51 6.13
C THR A 558 -4.56 12.71 7.31
N GLY A 559 -3.82 11.73 7.83
CA GLY A 559 -4.21 10.90 8.97
C GLY A 559 -3.77 11.51 10.28
N THR A 560 -2.69 12.29 10.28
CA THR A 560 -2.18 13.01 11.46
C THR A 560 -2.10 14.52 11.20
N GLY A 561 -1.77 14.94 9.99
CA GLY A 561 -1.43 16.34 9.67
C GLY A 561 0.05 16.58 9.52
N GLU A 562 0.89 15.56 9.75
CA GLU A 562 2.34 15.62 9.58
C GLU A 562 2.73 15.92 8.13
N LEU A 563 3.82 16.66 7.97
CA LEU A 563 4.49 16.85 6.69
C LEU A 563 5.38 15.63 6.40
N TYR A 564 5.53 15.31 5.12
CA TYR A 564 6.51 14.34 4.61
C TYR A 564 7.88 14.99 4.38
N LYS A 565 8.99 14.30 4.65
CA LYS A 565 10.37 14.84 4.69
C LYS A 565 10.84 15.45 3.39
N SER A 566 10.26 15.05 2.26
CA SER A 566 10.68 15.51 0.94
C SER A 566 9.90 16.77 0.55
N PRO A 567 10.48 17.99 0.64
CA PRO A 567 9.84 19.17 0.08
C PRO A 567 9.84 19.13 -1.44
N PHE A 568 8.82 19.74 -2.03
CA PHE A 568 8.68 19.87 -3.47
C PHE A 568 8.71 21.34 -3.87
N LYS A 569 9.19 21.57 -5.09
CA LYS A 569 9.18 22.88 -5.73
C LYS A 569 7.97 22.92 -6.64
N ILE A 570 7.10 23.90 -6.41
CA ILE A 570 6.04 24.25 -7.35
C ILE A 570 6.44 25.56 -8.02
N ASP A 571 6.49 25.50 -9.34
CA ASP A 571 6.79 26.64 -10.18
C ASP A 571 5.49 27.33 -10.62
N SER A 572 5.46 28.66 -10.49
CA SER A 572 4.40 29.52 -11.01
C SER A 572 4.69 30.02 -12.43
N THR A 573 5.46 29.27 -13.24
CA THR A 573 5.60 29.49 -14.69
C THR A 573 4.35 29.11 -15.48
N PRO A 574 3.78 30.03 -16.28
CA PRO A 574 3.10 29.61 -17.50
C PRO A 574 4.19 29.14 -18.45
N ARG A 575 4.54 27.84 -18.49
CA ARG A 575 5.49 27.39 -19.54
C ARG A 575 4.85 27.75 -20.88
N PHE A 576 5.60 28.49 -21.69
CA PHE A 576 5.24 28.88 -23.04
C PHE A 576 4.82 27.66 -23.85
N GLY A 577 3.70 27.80 -24.54
CA GLY A 577 2.93 26.72 -25.16
C GLY A 577 1.53 26.64 -24.56
N LYS A 578 0.74 27.72 -24.75
CA LYS A 578 -0.72 27.69 -24.89
C LYS A 578 -1.45 26.62 -24.06
N ILE A 579 -1.51 26.81 -22.74
CA ILE A 579 -2.56 26.18 -21.93
C ILE A 579 -3.94 26.80 -22.26
N ASP A 580 -3.97 27.94 -22.98
CA ASP A 580 -5.21 28.59 -23.44
C ASP A 580 -5.44 28.55 -24.97
N GLU A 581 -4.57 27.96 -25.80
CA GLU A 581 -4.83 27.82 -27.26
C GLU A 581 -4.17 26.55 -27.87
N GLU A 582 -4.69 25.35 -27.55
CA GLU A 582 -4.38 24.02 -28.15
C GLU A 582 -3.01 23.33 -27.92
N PRO A 583 -2.96 21.99 -27.82
CA PRO A 583 -3.72 21.11 -26.94
C PRO A 583 -2.94 20.94 -25.62
N GLY A 584 -3.39 21.60 -24.55
CA GLY A 584 -2.77 21.54 -23.22
C GLY A 584 -2.76 20.17 -22.53
N LEU A 585 -3.25 19.13 -23.22
CA LEU A 585 -3.38 17.76 -22.71
C LEU A 585 -2.07 16.97 -22.78
N ASP A 586 -1.18 17.24 -23.75
CA ASP A 586 0.15 16.62 -23.80
C ASP A 586 1.07 17.13 -22.67
N SER A 587 0.71 18.23 -22.00
CA SER A 587 1.49 18.85 -20.91
C SER A 587 1.06 18.43 -19.49
N LEU A 588 -0.10 17.78 -19.35
CA LEU A 588 -0.55 17.17 -18.09
C LEU A 588 0.30 15.95 -17.71
N ARG A 589 0.96 15.37 -18.73
CA ARG A 589 2.08 14.43 -18.64
C ARG A 589 3.31 14.95 -17.91
N ILE A 590 3.35 16.21 -17.45
CA ILE A 590 4.48 16.76 -16.66
C ILE A 590 4.00 17.54 -15.43
N ARG A 591 2.70 17.84 -15.26
CA ARG A 591 2.24 18.79 -14.22
C ARG A 591 1.04 18.34 -13.42
N MET A 592 1.21 18.49 -12.11
CA MET A 592 0.22 18.30 -11.07
C MET A 592 -0.94 19.29 -11.19
N GLY A 593 -2.18 18.79 -11.28
CA GLY A 593 -3.39 19.58 -11.15
C GLY A 593 -3.65 19.96 -9.68
N LEU A 594 -4.05 21.21 -9.45
CA LEU A 594 -4.32 21.74 -8.11
C LEU A 594 -5.80 22.06 -7.95
N PHE A 595 -6.36 21.89 -6.76
CA PHE A 595 -7.75 22.27 -6.47
C PHE A 595 -7.89 22.79 -5.04
N LEU A 596 -8.87 23.67 -4.84
CA LEU A 596 -9.05 24.33 -3.55
C LEU A 596 -9.77 23.40 -2.57
N LEU A 597 -9.33 23.42 -1.32
CA LEU A 597 -9.92 22.67 -0.22
C LEU A 597 -10.62 23.63 0.74
N ASP A 598 -11.73 23.17 1.29
CA ASP A 598 -12.36 23.72 2.48
C ASP A 598 -12.09 22.75 3.63
N ILE A 599 -11.21 23.16 4.54
CA ILE A 599 -10.75 22.33 5.67
C ILE A 599 -11.52 22.77 6.91
N PRO A 600 -12.26 21.86 7.56
CA PRO A 600 -12.95 22.15 8.81
C PRO A 600 -12.01 22.79 9.85
N PRO A 601 -12.49 23.78 10.63
CA PRO A 601 -11.66 24.48 11.63
C PRO A 601 -10.95 23.57 12.62
N ASP A 602 -11.61 22.50 13.06
CA ASP A 602 -11.06 21.53 14.01
C ASP A 602 -9.84 20.81 13.42
N ILE A 603 -9.95 20.35 12.17
CA ILE A 603 -8.86 19.69 11.44
C ILE A 603 -7.73 20.67 11.15
N LEU A 604 -8.07 21.89 10.72
CA LEU A 604 -7.08 22.92 10.41
C LEU A 604 -6.26 23.28 11.65
N SER A 605 -6.91 23.38 12.81
CA SER A 605 -6.27 23.70 14.08
C SER A 605 -5.38 22.55 14.56
N HIS A 606 -5.87 21.32 14.44
CA HIS A 606 -5.12 20.09 14.70
C HIS A 606 -3.84 20.00 13.87
N TRP A 607 -3.96 20.09 12.55
CA TRP A 607 -2.82 20.00 11.63
C TRP A 607 -1.79 21.11 11.86
N LYS A 608 -2.24 22.34 12.13
CA LYS A 608 -1.32 23.45 12.42
C LYS A 608 -0.52 23.20 13.69
N LYS A 609 -1.12 22.62 14.74
CA LYS A 609 -0.42 22.28 15.98
C LYS A 609 0.70 21.28 15.71
N ILE A 610 0.38 20.17 15.04
CA ILE A 610 1.35 19.12 14.68
C ILE A 610 2.48 19.68 13.81
N GLN A 611 2.14 20.52 12.82
CA GLN A 611 3.13 21.12 11.92
C GLN A 611 4.03 22.13 12.63
N GLN A 612 3.52 22.91 13.58
CA GLN A 612 4.34 23.84 14.36
C GLN A 612 5.42 23.11 15.16
N GLU A 613 5.11 21.94 15.71
CA GLU A 613 6.06 21.09 16.42
C GLU A 613 7.11 20.53 15.44
N GLN A 614 6.67 20.03 14.28
CA GLN A 614 7.55 19.44 13.27
C GLN A 614 8.48 20.47 12.59
N LEU A 615 7.97 21.67 12.28
CA LEU A 615 8.72 22.71 11.56
C LEU A 615 9.91 23.25 12.36
N LYS A 616 9.88 23.21 13.70
CA LYS A 616 11.02 23.59 14.56
C LYS A 616 12.25 22.73 14.28
N GLN A 617 12.03 21.44 14.06
CA GLN A 617 13.10 20.47 13.81
C GLN A 617 13.53 20.45 12.34
N TRP A 618 12.67 20.89 11.42
CA TRP A 618 12.91 20.86 9.98
C TRP A 618 13.59 22.10 9.42
N ALA A 619 13.89 23.08 10.28
CA ALA A 619 14.62 24.28 9.88
C ALA A 619 15.90 23.97 9.06
N PRO A 620 16.73 22.96 9.40
CA PRO A 620 17.90 22.59 8.59
C PRO A 620 17.54 22.04 7.21
N LEU A 621 16.52 21.18 7.10
CA LEU A 621 16.08 20.58 5.83
C LEU A 621 15.51 21.63 4.89
N ILE A 622 14.66 22.51 5.41
CA ILE A 622 14.09 23.63 4.67
C ILE A 622 15.22 24.54 4.17
N ARG A 623 16.20 24.87 5.02
CA ARG A 623 17.38 25.66 4.61
C ARG A 623 18.15 24.97 3.49
N ARG A 624 18.41 23.66 3.61
CA ARG A 624 19.11 22.87 2.58
C ARG A 624 18.37 22.88 1.24
N ALA A 625 17.06 22.62 1.26
CA ALA A 625 16.24 22.63 0.05
C ALA A 625 16.27 23.99 -0.67
N ILE A 626 16.27 25.09 0.08
CA ILE A 626 16.40 26.45 -0.45
C ILE A 626 17.76 26.65 -1.09
N LEU A 627 18.84 26.25 -0.41
CA LEU A 627 20.20 26.37 -0.93
C LEU A 627 20.41 25.57 -2.21
N GLU A 628 19.96 24.31 -2.24
CA GLU A 628 20.02 23.46 -3.44
C GLU A 628 19.24 24.08 -4.59
N ALA A 629 18.07 24.65 -4.31
CA ALA A 629 17.26 25.28 -5.33
C ALA A 629 17.87 26.58 -5.89
N ASN A 630 18.48 27.40 -5.04
CA ASN A 630 19.22 28.58 -5.47
C ASN A 630 20.45 28.19 -6.32
N ARG A 631 21.15 27.09 -5.99
CA ARG A 631 22.27 26.58 -6.79
C ARG A 631 21.83 26.13 -8.18
N SER A 632 20.68 25.47 -8.30
CA SER A 632 20.11 25.05 -9.59
C SER A 632 19.72 26.24 -10.48
N ALA A 633 19.29 27.36 -9.90
CA ALA A 633 18.88 28.56 -10.65
C ALA A 633 20.07 29.43 -11.14
N ILE A 634 21.29 29.19 -10.63
CA ILE A 634 22.50 29.93 -10.98
C ILE A 634 23.29 29.26 -12.12
N LYS A 635 23.06 27.96 -12.36
CA LYS A 635 23.55 27.24 -13.55
C LYS A 635 22.69 27.59 -14.75
#